data_AF-A0A8S1LJZ4-F1
#
_entry.id   AF-A0A8S1LJZ4-F1
#
_cell.length_a   1.000
_cell.length_b   1.000
_cell.length_c   1.000
_cell.angle_alpha   90.00
_cell.angle_beta   90.00
_cell.angle_gamma   90.00
#
_symmetry.space_group_name_H-M   'P 1'
#
loop_
_entity.id
_entity.type
_entity.pdbx_description
1 polymer ?
#
loop_
_entity_poly.entity_id
_entity_poly.type
_entity_poly.pdbx_seq_one_letter_code
_entity_poly.pdbx_strand_id
1 'polypeptide(L)'
;MSINNIKDVCNKTIHCQKQDCQQTHQRKYVGLCLEYLKQIDDDEDKEQDNQLLKCSNPNCKLYHFNFEQMNILFQIPPINGIWMFNLCTQNNCNLNECQFLHLKWAQGVCLKQLFSNRCKSQQCQQQKRHISWQDLREEVYQQYNIAEINPEIINESGESQYAQNLINKNLCIKYLKGECPELKCSRIHCQWEEIQYLRFFQQILYPCTNQNSQYSFINFIEEAQNTQSQLQILCEKEKLRKLQKEINQANIIDIIFIVDFTKSMKNWLKTIKFQLVKIINQFSAKINGYGIRVGFVGYRDICEEKDQLIYRGLTENLEEIFKFISQLEAQGGGDQAEDVIAGLKQGLKLNISLHPNSILCTFLIADAPCHGKQYHNDNISDDQNDTVENQSLENVMKQYKDRKKFSFFTCFKINDSTDIMFQKMQEQFPELMITKKSQPNDFPELVAFALESSITFSLNPQILQQKKQYLYTEANFIRPTIINLDLSNKQIKKSKFWENFYDSVDQFQRSGVSALEINQEPEIIQNDAHRNTCVFKIFDAQNNIIMLAKLSKEHVKKFKENQLSKNDIKIAEEKAKVRYYVAAYANELAYRFRQKTKEFKEIPPIFYASPILYTLTNPFYGVTKLYAETYIDSAQYNWRKYSNNGALSYQEFYYYTSFSHFTYAETEGTLVILDLQGSDNIFSDASAQTLANKIPILEQDNTNQKEIGIDIFLKQQHQKCSIVCQKLGLSRQNFQNSNQNIDEHSWNIQDQDQLQIICEKCLQLRYYSIKEYRQKKEVKCENCIDLDQQPIEAICRCCQNLFHYDPNEYLQSLNQYGYCKKCKSTCIQQQNKCLYCSFKCSFKLKQIAQSNLYICPNGYQYLQTIYCSICQMKYQFLKILSLQEYQTGKFICCQNT
;
A
#
# COMPACT_ATOMS: atom_id res chain seq x y z
N MET A 1 -34.61 16.95 1.24
CA MET A 1 -35.20 15.69 1.77
C MET A 1 -36.31 15.28 0.83
N SER A 2 -36.38 14.02 0.37
CA SER A 2 -37.51 13.53 -0.43
C SER A 2 -38.53 12.82 0.47
N ILE A 3 -39.82 12.92 0.14
CA ILE A 3 -40.95 12.21 0.79
C ILE A 3 -40.72 10.69 0.89
N ASN A 4 -40.01 10.11 -0.08
CA ASN A 4 -39.64 8.70 -0.08
C ASN A 4 -38.88 8.30 1.20
N ASN A 5 -38.04 9.20 1.73
CA ASN A 5 -37.28 8.93 2.96
C ASN A 5 -38.16 8.83 4.23
N ILE A 6 -39.39 9.35 4.22
CA ILE A 6 -40.33 9.31 5.36
C ILE A 6 -41.36 8.18 5.22
N LYS A 7 -41.80 7.86 3.99
CA LYS A 7 -42.70 6.72 3.70
C LYS A 7 -42.02 5.38 4.07
N ASP A 8 -40.70 5.32 3.97
CA ASP A 8 -39.88 4.16 4.32
C ASP A 8 -39.36 4.14 5.78
N VAL A 9 -39.74 5.10 6.63
CA VAL A 9 -39.38 5.06 8.05
C VAL A 9 -40.09 3.88 8.71
N CYS A 10 -39.27 2.90 9.11
CA CYS A 10 -39.72 1.69 9.77
C CYS A 10 -40.49 2.02 11.07
N ASN A 11 -41.76 1.61 11.15
CA ASN A 11 -42.56 1.76 12.37
C ASN A 11 -42.12 0.83 13.51
N LYS A 12 -41.19 -0.11 13.27
CA LYS A 12 -40.66 -1.01 14.29
C LYS A 12 -39.37 -0.44 14.87
N THR A 13 -39.45 -0.03 16.14
CA THR A 13 -38.35 0.49 16.94
C THR A 13 -37.19 -0.51 17.01
N ILE A 14 -36.01 -0.05 16.56
CA ILE A 14 -34.68 -0.52 16.98
C ILE A 14 -34.26 -1.95 16.54
N HIS A 15 -35.15 -2.79 16.01
CA HIS A 15 -34.83 -4.18 15.63
C HIS A 15 -34.79 -4.46 14.12
N CYS A 16 -34.61 -3.44 13.27
CA CYS A 16 -34.53 -3.61 11.82
C CYS A 16 -33.11 -4.02 11.39
N GLN A 17 -32.95 -5.23 10.84
CA GLN A 17 -31.65 -5.76 10.38
C GLN A 17 -31.28 -5.38 8.93
N LYS A 18 -32.02 -4.47 8.29
CA LYS A 18 -31.73 -4.03 6.91
C LYS A 18 -30.76 -2.85 6.91
N GLN A 19 -29.63 -3.00 6.21
CA GLN A 19 -28.50 -2.06 6.19
C GLN A 19 -28.89 -0.68 5.61
N ASP A 20 -29.79 -0.64 4.64
CA ASP A 20 -30.28 0.61 4.01
C ASP A 20 -31.15 1.47 4.95
N CYS A 21 -31.63 0.91 6.06
CA CYS A 21 -32.50 1.60 7.04
C CYS A 21 -31.71 2.54 7.98
N GLN A 22 -30.37 2.46 8.01
CA GLN A 22 -29.55 3.19 8.97
C GLN A 22 -29.47 4.70 8.71
N GLN A 23 -29.63 5.16 7.46
CA GLN A 23 -29.58 6.60 7.13
C GLN A 23 -30.90 7.36 7.42
N THR A 24 -32.00 6.65 7.68
CA THR A 24 -33.36 7.21 7.92
C THR A 24 -33.90 6.89 9.32
N HIS A 25 -33.00 6.62 10.28
CA HIS A 25 -33.34 6.06 11.59
C HIS A 25 -34.32 6.91 12.43
N GLN A 26 -35.28 6.24 13.08
CA GLN A 26 -36.44 6.82 13.81
C GLN A 26 -36.08 7.85 14.91
N ARG A 27 -34.86 7.79 15.46
CA ARG A 27 -34.36 8.65 16.55
C ARG A 27 -34.31 10.15 16.19
N LYS A 28 -34.02 10.47 14.93
CA LYS A 28 -33.99 11.84 14.41
C LYS A 28 -35.35 12.53 14.42
N TYR A 29 -36.44 11.76 14.45
CA TYR A 29 -37.81 12.26 14.34
C TYR A 29 -38.60 12.17 15.66
N VAL A 30 -37.94 11.87 16.78
CA VAL A 30 -38.59 11.72 18.09
C VAL A 30 -39.20 13.05 18.56
N GLY A 31 -40.44 13.01 19.06
CA GLY A 31 -41.17 14.23 19.45
C GLY A 31 -42.00 14.85 18.32
N LEU A 32 -41.85 14.38 17.08
CA LEU A 32 -42.67 14.79 15.93
C LEU A 32 -43.83 13.82 15.73
N CYS A 33 -45.01 14.35 15.37
CA CYS A 33 -46.11 13.52 14.93
C CYS A 33 -45.90 13.13 13.46
N LEU A 34 -45.40 11.92 13.24
CA LEU A 34 -45.18 11.41 11.88
C LEU A 34 -46.49 11.22 11.10
N GLU A 35 -47.60 10.93 11.79
CA GLU A 35 -48.92 10.80 11.18
C GLU A 35 -49.40 12.14 10.60
N TYR A 36 -49.23 13.23 11.35
CA TYR A 36 -49.53 14.58 10.88
C TYR A 36 -48.67 14.99 9.67
N LEU A 37 -47.38 14.67 9.71
CA LEU A 37 -46.45 14.93 8.61
C LEU A 37 -46.80 14.15 7.35
N LYS A 38 -47.32 12.91 7.49
CA LYS A 38 -47.77 12.07 6.36
C LYS A 38 -49.09 12.57 5.77
N GLN A 39 -50.02 13.05 6.60
CA GLN A 39 -51.34 13.56 6.15
C GLN A 39 -51.25 14.85 5.31
N ILE A 40 -50.20 15.65 5.45
CA ILE A 40 -49.97 16.85 4.63
C ILE A 40 -49.63 16.50 3.17
N ASP A 41 -49.10 15.30 2.92
CA ASP A 41 -48.62 14.86 1.59
C ASP A 41 -49.71 14.17 0.74
N ASP A 42 -50.71 13.57 1.39
CA ASP A 42 -51.79 12.85 0.69
C ASP A 42 -52.94 13.78 0.21
N ASP A 43 -52.92 15.08 0.57
CA ASP A 43 -53.95 16.07 0.25
C ASP A 43 -53.37 17.32 -0.50
N GLU A 44 -52.56 17.11 -1.55
CA GLU A 44 -52.05 18.20 -2.41
C GLU A 44 -53.16 19.01 -3.15
N ASP A 45 -54.43 18.58 -3.11
CA ASP A 45 -55.55 19.22 -3.80
C ASP A 45 -56.45 20.15 -2.92
N LYS A 46 -56.09 20.44 -1.66
CA LYS A 46 -56.92 21.30 -0.78
C LYS A 46 -56.18 22.41 -0.02
N GLU A 47 -55.20 23.04 -0.64
CA GLU A 47 -54.63 24.31 -0.13
C GLU A 47 -55.59 25.53 -0.21
N GLN A 48 -56.86 25.37 -0.60
CA GLN A 48 -57.80 26.50 -0.72
C GLN A 48 -58.79 26.69 0.42
N ASP A 49 -58.95 25.73 1.33
CA ASP A 49 -59.78 25.94 2.52
C ASP A 49 -58.92 25.80 3.78
N ASN A 50 -58.86 26.87 4.57
CA ASN A 50 -58.16 27.01 5.87
C ASN A 50 -58.65 26.01 6.97
N GLN A 51 -58.92 24.75 6.64
CA GLN A 51 -59.16 23.68 7.58
C GLN A 51 -57.81 23.12 8.01
N LEU A 52 -57.37 23.53 9.20
CA LEU A 52 -56.23 22.94 9.91
C LEU A 52 -56.32 21.41 9.83
N LEU A 53 -55.44 20.77 9.06
CA LEU A 53 -55.17 19.33 9.16
C LEU A 53 -55.04 18.99 10.65
N LYS A 54 -55.75 17.96 11.12
CA LYS A 54 -55.75 17.55 12.52
C LYS A 54 -55.30 16.10 12.57
N CYS A 55 -54.25 15.84 13.35
CA CYS A 55 -53.85 14.47 13.70
C CYS A 55 -55.07 13.69 14.18
N SER A 56 -55.22 12.47 13.66
CA SER A 56 -56.32 11.54 13.94
C SER A 56 -56.52 11.27 15.43
N ASN A 57 -55.45 11.45 16.22
CA ASN A 57 -55.49 11.39 17.67
C ASN A 57 -55.68 12.78 18.30
N PRO A 58 -56.87 13.12 18.81
CA PRO A 58 -57.13 14.43 19.43
C PRO A 58 -56.34 14.66 20.73
N ASN A 59 -55.76 13.60 21.31
CA ASN A 59 -54.90 13.66 22.49
C ASN A 59 -53.40 13.55 22.14
N CYS A 60 -53.03 13.71 20.86
CA CYS A 60 -51.63 13.70 20.43
C CYS A 60 -50.83 14.78 21.16
N LYS A 61 -49.79 14.36 21.88
CA LYS A 61 -48.89 15.28 22.62
C LYS A 61 -47.62 15.63 21.83
N LEU A 62 -47.45 15.08 20.63
CA LEU A 62 -46.29 15.29 19.74
C LEU A 62 -46.41 16.61 18.95
N TYR A 63 -45.29 17.11 18.43
CA TYR A 63 -45.26 18.33 17.64
C TYR A 63 -45.80 18.12 16.22
N HIS A 64 -46.66 19.02 15.77
CA HIS A 64 -47.25 19.09 14.44
C HIS A 64 -46.56 20.20 13.62
N PHE A 65 -45.49 19.85 12.91
CA PHE A 65 -44.79 20.76 11.99
C PHE A 65 -45.09 20.37 10.55
N ASN A 66 -45.16 21.34 9.63
CA ASN A 66 -45.23 21.08 8.20
C ASN A 66 -43.82 20.87 7.60
N PHE A 67 -43.74 20.45 6.33
CA PHE A 67 -42.46 20.15 5.66
C PHE A 67 -41.50 21.35 5.61
N GLU A 68 -42.01 22.56 5.39
CA GLU A 68 -41.20 23.77 5.34
C GLU A 68 -40.57 24.09 6.70
N GLN A 69 -41.39 24.05 7.76
CA GLN A 69 -40.93 24.22 9.15
C GLN A 69 -39.91 23.15 9.54
N MET A 70 -40.13 21.89 9.13
CA MET A 70 -39.21 20.79 9.39
C MET A 70 -37.86 20.99 8.70
N ASN A 71 -37.86 21.42 7.44
CA ASN A 71 -36.63 21.68 6.69
C ASN A 71 -35.81 22.80 7.34
N ILE A 72 -36.46 23.86 7.83
CA ILE A 72 -35.80 24.95 8.56
C ILE A 72 -35.21 24.42 9.89
N LEU A 73 -35.97 23.64 10.65
CA LEU A 73 -35.50 23.10 11.94
C LEU A 73 -34.30 22.16 11.80
N PHE A 74 -34.21 21.38 10.71
CA PHE A 74 -33.07 20.51 10.45
C PHE A 74 -31.81 21.22 9.97
N GLN A 75 -31.91 22.47 9.51
CA GLN A 75 -30.73 23.28 9.19
C GLN A 75 -30.01 23.79 10.46
N ILE A 76 -30.70 23.77 11.61
CA ILE A 76 -30.13 24.18 12.89
C ILE A 76 -29.34 23.00 13.51
N PRO A 77 -28.05 23.18 13.83
CA PRO A 77 -27.24 22.11 14.41
C PRO A 77 -27.79 21.61 15.75
N PRO A 78 -27.85 20.28 15.98
CA PRO A 78 -28.29 19.74 17.26
C PRO A 78 -27.21 19.91 18.35
N ILE A 79 -27.62 19.79 19.61
CA ILE A 79 -26.72 19.70 20.76
C ILE A 79 -26.50 18.20 21.01
N ASN A 80 -25.33 17.66 20.63
CA ASN A 80 -24.97 16.26 20.87
C ASN A 80 -25.99 15.26 20.26
N GLY A 81 -26.50 15.55 19.06
CA GLY A 81 -27.54 14.73 18.40
C GLY A 81 -28.97 14.93 18.90
N ILE A 82 -29.19 15.91 19.79
CA ILE A 82 -30.51 16.23 20.32
C ILE A 82 -30.99 17.52 19.68
N TRP A 83 -32.10 17.44 18.94
CA TRP A 83 -32.79 18.59 18.39
C TRP A 83 -33.75 19.18 19.42
N MET A 84 -34.05 20.47 19.26
CA MET A 84 -34.97 21.19 20.12
C MET A 84 -36.30 20.46 20.31
N PHE A 85 -36.88 19.91 19.23
CA PHE A 85 -38.19 19.23 19.24
C PHE A 85 -38.19 17.85 19.94
N ASN A 86 -37.03 17.35 20.38
CA ASN A 86 -36.98 16.17 21.23
C ASN A 86 -37.30 16.47 22.71
N LEU A 87 -37.31 17.76 23.11
CA LEU A 87 -37.43 18.19 24.52
C LEU A 87 -38.89 18.37 24.98
N CYS A 88 -39.16 18.06 26.24
CA CYS A 88 -40.49 18.23 26.84
C CYS A 88 -40.77 19.68 27.24
N THR A 89 -41.86 20.27 26.74
CA THR A 89 -42.27 21.65 27.08
C THR A 89 -43.07 21.80 28.38
N GLN A 90 -43.42 20.71 29.06
CA GLN A 90 -44.27 20.76 30.25
C GLN A 90 -43.44 20.86 31.54
N ASN A 91 -43.63 21.94 32.29
CA ASN A 91 -42.92 22.17 33.55
C ASN A 91 -43.22 21.12 34.64
N ASN A 92 -44.40 20.48 34.60
CA ASN A 92 -44.81 19.42 35.54
C ASN A 92 -45.07 18.10 34.77
N CYS A 93 -44.17 17.69 33.85
CA CYS A 93 -44.38 16.42 33.16
C CYS A 93 -44.23 15.24 34.13
N ASN A 94 -45.17 14.28 34.07
CA ASN A 94 -45.03 13.03 34.78
C ASN A 94 -43.99 12.17 34.05
N LEU A 95 -42.77 12.13 34.58
CA LEU A 95 -41.59 11.57 33.91
C LEU A 95 -41.80 10.13 33.41
N ASN A 96 -42.67 9.35 34.05
CA ASN A 96 -42.87 7.93 33.73
C ASN A 96 -43.62 7.67 32.41
N GLU A 97 -44.46 8.58 31.93
CA GLU A 97 -45.25 8.42 30.69
C GLU A 97 -44.93 9.46 29.62
N CYS A 98 -44.00 10.38 29.91
CA CYS A 98 -43.61 11.43 28.98
C CYS A 98 -42.79 10.86 27.79
N GLN A 99 -43.21 11.17 26.57
CA GLN A 99 -42.57 10.71 25.32
C GLN A 99 -41.39 11.58 24.87
N PHE A 100 -41.03 12.59 25.66
CA PHE A 100 -40.00 13.60 25.35
C PHE A 100 -38.82 13.55 26.34
N LEU A 101 -37.70 14.16 25.97
CA LEU A 101 -36.49 14.27 26.79
C LEU A 101 -36.59 15.37 27.86
N HIS A 102 -36.04 15.09 29.05
CA HIS A 102 -35.97 16.00 30.20
C HIS A 102 -34.52 16.14 30.66
N LEU A 103 -33.75 16.93 29.93
CA LEU A 103 -32.31 17.05 30.17
C LEU A 103 -32.02 18.15 31.18
N LYS A 104 -31.02 17.91 32.05
CA LYS A 104 -30.67 18.85 33.13
C LYS A 104 -30.25 20.22 32.61
N TRP A 105 -29.50 20.28 31.51
CA TRP A 105 -29.07 21.55 30.91
C TRP A 105 -30.21 22.33 30.23
N ALA A 106 -31.32 21.68 29.88
CA ALA A 106 -32.52 22.35 29.37
C ALA A 106 -33.44 22.81 30.51
N GLN A 107 -33.14 22.44 31.76
CA GLN A 107 -33.97 22.79 32.92
C GLN A 107 -33.89 24.30 33.19
N GLY A 108 -35.05 24.93 33.30
CA GLY A 108 -35.13 26.38 33.50
C GLY A 108 -35.07 27.20 32.20
N VAL A 109 -34.85 26.57 31.05
CA VAL A 109 -34.95 27.24 29.73
C VAL A 109 -36.42 27.32 29.29
N CYS A 110 -36.83 28.46 28.74
CA CYS A 110 -38.16 28.64 28.18
C CYS A 110 -38.26 27.99 26.80
N LEU A 111 -38.64 26.72 26.76
CA LEU A 111 -38.77 25.96 25.52
C LEU A 111 -39.81 26.58 24.55
N LYS A 112 -40.89 27.21 25.05
CA LYS A 112 -41.85 27.93 24.20
C LYS A 112 -41.21 29.07 23.40
N GLN A 113 -40.24 29.77 24.00
CA GLN A 113 -39.47 30.80 23.30
C GLN A 113 -38.57 30.17 22.24
N LEU A 114 -37.87 29.08 22.57
CA LEU A 114 -36.99 28.36 21.65
C LEU A 114 -37.68 27.90 20.37
N PHE A 115 -38.93 27.42 20.46
CA PHE A 115 -39.65 26.87 19.30
C PHE A 115 -40.31 27.91 18.40
N SER A 116 -40.77 29.02 18.98
CA SER A 116 -41.73 29.90 18.29
C SER A 116 -41.38 31.37 18.38
N ASN A 117 -40.36 31.75 19.17
CA ASN A 117 -40.03 33.12 19.55
C ASN A 117 -41.22 33.93 20.13
N ARG A 118 -42.29 33.26 20.58
CA ARG A 118 -43.58 33.87 20.96
C ARG A 118 -43.85 33.87 22.47
N CYS A 119 -42.88 33.56 23.32
CA CYS A 119 -43.10 33.63 24.76
C CYS A 119 -43.17 35.09 25.24
N LYS A 120 -44.36 35.57 25.57
CA LYS A 120 -44.59 36.93 26.10
C LYS A 120 -44.61 37.02 27.64
N SER A 121 -44.21 35.96 28.34
CA SER A 121 -44.19 35.96 29.81
C SER A 121 -43.06 36.85 30.34
N GLN A 122 -43.42 37.96 30.98
CA GLN A 122 -42.44 38.86 31.63
C GLN A 122 -41.61 38.14 32.70
N GLN A 123 -42.20 37.15 33.38
CA GLN A 123 -41.50 36.36 34.40
C GLN A 123 -40.38 35.50 33.81
N CYS A 124 -40.58 34.92 32.62
CA CYS A 124 -39.54 34.15 31.93
C CYS A 124 -38.38 35.05 31.47
N GLN A 125 -38.69 36.27 31.03
CA GLN A 125 -37.71 37.24 30.57
C GLN A 125 -36.87 37.81 31.73
N GLN A 126 -37.50 38.13 32.87
CA GLN A 126 -36.81 38.58 34.08
C GLN A 126 -35.90 37.50 34.68
N GLN A 127 -36.31 36.23 34.62
CA GLN A 127 -35.51 35.10 35.11
C GLN A 127 -34.47 34.61 34.10
N LYS A 128 -34.21 35.37 33.02
CA LYS A 128 -33.27 35.03 31.93
C LYS A 128 -33.48 33.64 31.31
N ARG A 129 -34.73 33.18 31.26
CA ARG A 129 -35.09 31.87 30.69
C ARG A 129 -35.22 31.89 29.16
N HIS A 130 -35.18 33.07 28.54
CA HIS A 130 -35.22 33.24 27.09
C HIS A 130 -33.79 33.25 26.55
N ILE A 131 -33.37 32.14 25.95
CA ILE A 131 -32.06 31.96 25.34
C ILE A 131 -32.26 31.42 23.92
N SER A 132 -31.42 31.83 22.96
CA SER A 132 -31.45 31.25 21.62
C SER A 132 -30.89 29.83 21.66
N TRP A 133 -31.27 28.99 20.70
CA TRP A 133 -30.73 27.62 20.63
C TRP A 133 -29.21 27.60 20.43
N GLN A 134 -28.69 28.59 19.71
CA GLN A 134 -27.27 28.72 19.43
C GLN A 134 -26.47 29.16 20.65
N ASP A 135 -26.97 30.14 21.42
CA ASP A 135 -26.33 30.56 22.66
C ASP A 135 -26.37 29.44 23.71
N LEU A 136 -27.51 28.73 23.83
CA LEU A 136 -27.64 27.58 24.72
C LEU A 136 -26.65 26.48 24.32
N ARG A 137 -26.47 26.24 23.03
CA ARG A 137 -25.49 25.28 22.52
C ARG A 137 -24.07 25.67 22.90
N GLU A 138 -23.69 26.93 22.71
CA GLU A 138 -22.35 27.41 23.11
C GLU A 138 -22.13 27.31 24.61
N GLU A 139 -23.12 27.69 25.43
CA GLU A 139 -23.06 27.58 26.89
C GLU A 139 -22.93 26.12 27.33
N VAL A 140 -23.73 25.21 26.78
CA VAL A 140 -23.64 23.77 27.07
C VAL A 140 -22.29 23.20 26.61
N TYR A 141 -21.79 23.61 25.45
CA TYR A 141 -20.50 23.14 24.94
C TYR A 141 -19.33 23.62 25.79
N GLN A 142 -19.40 24.85 26.30
CA GLN A 142 -18.42 25.40 27.24
C GLN A 142 -18.53 24.77 28.62
N GLN A 143 -19.74 24.72 29.20
CA GLN A 143 -20.00 24.20 30.55
C GLN A 143 -19.60 22.72 30.66
N TYR A 144 -19.87 21.93 29.64
CA TYR A 144 -19.59 20.50 29.65
C TYR A 144 -18.29 20.12 28.91
N ASN A 145 -17.64 21.07 28.24
CA ASN A 145 -16.39 20.91 27.48
C ASN A 145 -16.45 19.79 26.42
N ILE A 146 -17.46 19.86 25.54
CA ILE A 146 -17.90 18.77 24.65
C ILE A 146 -17.91 19.11 23.15
N ALA A 147 -17.14 20.10 22.69
CA ALA A 147 -17.20 20.62 21.32
C ALA A 147 -17.04 19.57 20.19
N GLU A 148 -16.60 18.34 20.50
CA GLU A 148 -16.30 17.26 19.54
C GLU A 148 -17.17 16.00 19.71
N ILE A 149 -18.12 15.97 20.65
CA ILE A 149 -18.91 14.76 20.92
C ILE A 149 -20.25 14.88 20.16
N ASN A 150 -20.39 14.11 19.09
CA ASN A 150 -21.68 13.88 18.44
C ASN A 150 -21.90 12.36 18.26
N PRO A 151 -22.76 11.71 19.06
CA PRO A 151 -23.01 10.28 18.99
C PRO A 151 -23.80 9.86 17.74
N GLU A 152 -24.30 10.81 16.95
CA GLU A 152 -24.96 10.51 15.67
C GLU A 152 -23.99 10.24 14.52
N ILE A 153 -22.69 10.50 14.72
CA ILE A 153 -21.69 10.06 13.75
C ILE A 153 -21.41 8.58 14.03
N ILE A 154 -22.33 7.78 13.51
CA ILE A 154 -22.19 6.34 13.38
C ILE A 154 -21.28 6.14 12.16
N ASN A 155 -20.12 5.51 12.37
CA ASN A 155 -19.26 5.14 11.25
C ASN A 155 -19.92 4.02 10.42
N GLU A 156 -19.36 3.69 9.26
CA GLU A 156 -19.89 2.67 8.34
C GLU A 156 -20.13 1.28 8.99
N SER A 157 -19.56 1.03 10.18
CA SER A 157 -19.73 -0.19 10.98
C SER A 157 -20.89 -0.16 11.99
N GLY A 158 -21.67 0.92 12.10
CA GLY A 158 -22.79 0.96 13.05
C GLY A 158 -22.42 1.36 14.49
N GLU A 159 -21.18 1.80 14.73
CA GLU A 159 -20.69 2.23 16.06
C GLU A 159 -20.57 3.76 16.16
N SER A 160 -21.00 4.35 17.29
CA SER A 160 -20.81 5.79 17.51
C SER A 160 -19.32 6.10 17.68
N GLN A 161 -18.76 7.00 16.87
CA GLN A 161 -17.32 7.26 16.76
C GLN A 161 -16.59 7.57 18.10
N TYR A 162 -17.30 8.02 19.13
CA TYR A 162 -16.69 8.38 20.43
C TYR A 162 -17.02 7.44 21.60
N ALA A 163 -17.79 6.36 21.37
CA ALA A 163 -17.99 5.34 22.41
C ALA A 163 -16.67 4.66 22.81
N GLN A 164 -15.66 4.64 21.93
CA GLN A 164 -14.39 3.94 22.16
C GLN A 164 -13.59 4.47 23.36
N ASN A 165 -13.69 5.76 23.69
CA ASN A 165 -13.05 6.31 24.90
C ASN A 165 -13.82 5.99 26.20
N LEU A 166 -15.06 5.50 26.10
CA LEU A 166 -15.87 5.00 27.22
C LEU A 166 -15.79 3.47 27.37
N ILE A 167 -15.35 2.74 26.33
CA ILE A 167 -15.17 1.28 26.32
C ILE A 167 -14.27 0.84 27.48
N ASN A 168 -13.21 1.59 27.78
CA ASN A 168 -12.28 1.27 28.88
C ASN A 168 -12.88 1.46 30.30
N LYS A 169 -14.11 1.98 30.43
CA LYS A 169 -14.82 2.13 31.71
C LYS A 169 -16.03 1.21 31.88
N ASN A 170 -16.30 0.31 30.92
CA ASN A 170 -17.44 -0.61 30.92
C ASN A 170 -18.82 0.09 31.00
N LEU A 171 -18.92 1.29 30.40
CA LEU A 171 -20.14 2.13 30.38
C LEU A 171 -20.79 2.16 28.99
N CYS A 172 -22.12 2.31 28.96
CA CYS A 172 -22.90 2.56 27.75
C CYS A 172 -23.74 3.85 27.93
N ILE A 173 -23.76 4.72 26.92
CA ILE A 173 -24.57 5.95 26.94
C ILE A 173 -26.03 5.57 26.71
N LYS A 174 -26.91 5.96 27.62
CA LYS A 174 -28.34 5.65 27.53
C LYS A 174 -29.01 6.51 26.43
N TYR A 175 -29.29 5.90 25.29
CA TYR A 175 -29.99 6.55 24.17
C TYR A 175 -31.50 6.53 24.39
N LEU A 176 -32.07 7.72 24.65
CA LEU A 176 -33.49 7.89 24.94
C LEU A 176 -33.99 6.94 26.05
N LYS A 177 -35.28 7.00 26.37
CA LYS A 177 -35.83 6.25 27.50
C LYS A 177 -35.94 4.76 27.17
N GLY A 178 -34.85 4.01 27.33
CA GLY A 178 -34.90 2.59 27.68
C GLY A 178 -34.27 1.56 26.75
N GLU A 179 -33.83 1.90 25.54
CA GLU A 179 -33.37 0.87 24.59
C GLU A 179 -31.96 1.16 24.07
N CYS A 180 -31.00 0.45 24.66
CA CYS A 180 -29.71 0.21 24.02
C CYS A 180 -29.98 -0.51 22.67
N PRO A 181 -29.33 -0.12 21.56
CA PRO A 181 -29.49 -0.84 20.29
C PRO A 181 -29.08 -2.32 20.39
N GLU A 182 -28.29 -2.67 21.41
CA GLU A 182 -27.98 -4.04 21.82
C GLU A 182 -29.06 -4.58 22.77
N LEU A 183 -29.86 -5.55 22.31
CA LEU A 183 -30.88 -6.28 23.11
C LEU A 183 -30.32 -6.95 24.38
N LYS A 184 -29.00 -7.15 24.47
CA LYS A 184 -28.29 -7.73 25.62
C LYS A 184 -27.00 -6.97 25.92
N CYS A 185 -27.10 -5.68 26.23
CA CYS A 185 -25.95 -4.90 26.64
C CYS A 185 -25.43 -5.34 28.03
N SER A 186 -24.18 -5.82 28.08
CA SER A 186 -23.48 -6.25 29.31
C SER A 186 -22.80 -5.09 30.07
N ARG A 187 -22.87 -3.87 29.55
CA ARG A 187 -22.25 -2.65 30.10
C ARG A 187 -23.22 -1.85 30.98
N ILE A 188 -22.70 -1.08 31.93
CA ILE A 188 -23.50 -0.26 32.85
C ILE A 188 -24.01 1.00 32.11
N HIS A 189 -25.33 1.21 32.09
CA HIS A 189 -25.94 2.37 31.41
C HIS A 189 -25.86 3.65 32.25
N CYS A 190 -25.41 4.75 31.65
CA CYS A 190 -25.35 6.07 32.28
C CYS A 190 -25.77 7.20 31.32
N GLN A 191 -26.21 8.35 31.85
CA GLN A 191 -26.41 9.56 31.04
C GLN A 191 -25.06 10.23 30.78
N TRP A 192 -24.92 10.92 29.64
CA TRP A 192 -23.63 11.51 29.27
C TRP A 192 -23.22 12.63 30.24
N GLU A 193 -24.19 13.34 30.83
CA GLU A 193 -23.97 14.36 31.85
C GLU A 193 -23.41 13.77 33.17
N GLU A 194 -23.57 12.47 33.41
CA GLU A 194 -23.09 11.78 34.62
C GLU A 194 -21.62 11.34 34.52
N ILE A 195 -21.07 11.33 33.31
CA ILE A 195 -19.68 10.92 33.04
C ILE A 195 -18.67 11.87 33.71
N GLN A 196 -19.03 13.15 33.93
CA GLN A 196 -18.16 14.11 34.64
C GLN A 196 -17.96 13.77 36.14
N TYR A 197 -18.91 13.10 36.80
CA TYR A 197 -18.77 12.72 38.21
C TYR A 197 -17.74 11.60 38.44
N LEU A 198 -17.37 10.86 37.38
CA LEU A 198 -16.33 9.82 37.43
C LEU A 198 -14.89 10.37 37.37
N ARG A 199 -14.71 11.70 37.37
CA ARG A 199 -13.37 12.32 37.59
C ARG A 199 -12.97 12.34 39.06
N PHE A 200 -13.91 12.12 39.99
CA PHE A 200 -13.64 12.08 41.42
C PHE A 200 -14.44 10.93 42.04
N PHE A 201 -13.88 9.71 42.09
CA PHE A 201 -13.85 8.85 43.30
C PHE A 201 -13.10 7.54 43.01
N GLN A 202 -11.94 7.44 43.68
CA GLN A 202 -11.22 6.24 44.14
C GLN A 202 -10.90 5.12 43.13
N GLN A 203 -9.81 5.33 42.36
CA GLN A 203 -8.98 4.21 41.94
C GLN A 203 -8.34 3.56 43.17
N ILE A 204 -8.45 2.23 43.29
CA ILE A 204 -7.49 1.45 44.06
C ILE A 204 -6.13 1.65 43.38
N LEU A 205 -5.26 2.45 44.00
CA LEU A 205 -3.92 2.70 43.49
C LEU A 205 -3.04 1.47 43.80
N TYR A 206 -2.33 0.96 42.80
CA TYR A 206 -1.38 -0.15 42.93
C TYR A 206 0.07 0.39 42.90
N PRO A 207 1.04 -0.33 43.51
CA PRO A 207 2.44 0.05 43.40
C PRO A 207 2.88 0.04 41.93
N CYS A 208 3.72 0.98 41.53
CA CYS A 208 4.16 1.12 40.13
C CYS A 208 5.00 -0.06 39.62
N THR A 209 5.38 -0.98 40.50
CA THR A 209 6.02 -2.27 40.21
C THR A 209 5.03 -3.34 39.74
N ASN A 210 3.72 -3.20 40.01
CA ASN A 210 2.68 -4.14 39.57
C ASN A 210 2.22 -3.92 38.13
N GLN A 211 2.84 -3.00 37.39
CA GLN A 211 2.66 -2.88 35.94
C GLN A 211 3.47 -3.92 35.16
N ASN A 212 3.37 -5.19 35.58
CA ASN A 212 3.80 -6.38 34.86
C ASN A 212 2.90 -7.55 35.30
N SER A 213 1.62 -7.55 34.90
CA SER A 213 0.73 -8.73 34.72
C SER A 213 -0.76 -8.37 34.74
N GLN A 214 -1.25 -7.73 33.69
CA GLN A 214 -2.58 -8.06 33.14
C GLN A 214 -2.50 -8.33 31.62
N TYR A 215 -1.38 -8.92 31.21
CA TYR A 215 -1.32 -9.90 30.12
C TYR A 215 -0.46 -11.03 30.69
N SER A 216 -1.08 -12.10 31.15
CA SER A 216 -0.34 -13.23 31.72
C SER A 216 0.35 -13.97 30.59
N PHE A 217 1.59 -14.38 30.80
CA PHE A 217 2.36 -15.21 29.88
C PHE A 217 1.70 -16.58 29.62
N ILE A 218 0.74 -17.00 30.46
CA ILE A 218 -0.10 -18.18 30.24
C ILE A 218 -1.17 -17.90 29.18
N ASN A 219 -1.78 -16.70 29.17
CA ASN A 219 -2.62 -16.25 28.05
C ASN A 219 -1.79 -16.04 26.78
N PHE A 220 -0.52 -15.63 26.88
CA PHE A 220 0.38 -15.58 25.72
C PHE A 220 0.74 -16.98 25.19
N ILE A 221 0.79 -18.02 26.02
CA ILE A 221 1.04 -19.40 25.59
C ILE A 221 -0.24 -20.05 25.01
N GLU A 222 -1.41 -19.73 25.55
CA GLU A 222 -2.72 -20.10 24.96
C GLU A 222 -3.04 -19.25 23.69
N GLU A 223 -2.59 -17.99 23.61
CA GLU A 223 -2.60 -17.16 22.39
C GLU A 223 -1.47 -17.53 21.43
N ALA A 224 -0.37 -18.14 21.87
CA ALA A 224 0.68 -18.66 20.99
C ALA A 224 0.17 -19.85 20.16
N GLN A 225 -0.79 -20.63 20.67
CA GLN A 225 -1.54 -21.58 19.85
C GLN A 225 -2.44 -20.88 18.80
N ASN A 226 -2.79 -19.60 19.02
CA ASN A 226 -3.50 -18.72 18.08
C ASN A 226 -2.57 -17.79 17.24
N THR A 227 -1.25 -17.77 17.45
CA THR A 227 -0.35 -16.90 16.67
C THR A 227 -0.25 -17.31 15.20
N GLN A 228 -0.40 -18.60 14.91
CA GLN A 228 -0.40 -19.09 13.54
C GLN A 228 -1.59 -18.53 12.74
N SER A 229 -2.77 -18.39 13.37
CA SER A 229 -3.97 -17.85 12.71
C SER A 229 -3.90 -16.33 12.51
N GLN A 230 -3.31 -15.56 13.44
CA GLN A 230 -3.16 -14.10 13.25
C GLN A 230 -2.08 -13.73 12.21
N LEU A 231 -0.95 -14.43 12.19
CA LEU A 231 0.07 -14.29 11.13
C LEU A 231 -0.48 -14.69 9.78
N GLN A 232 -1.25 -15.79 9.75
CA GLN A 232 -1.97 -16.21 8.56
C GLN A 232 -2.97 -15.14 8.12
N ILE A 233 -3.77 -14.55 9.01
CA ILE A 233 -4.72 -13.47 8.67
C ILE A 233 -4.00 -12.23 8.14
N LEU A 234 -2.86 -11.83 8.71
CA LEU A 234 -2.08 -10.68 8.22
C LEU A 234 -1.47 -10.95 6.84
N CYS A 235 -0.84 -12.11 6.65
CA CYS A 235 -0.33 -12.52 5.35
C CYS A 235 -1.46 -12.70 4.32
N GLU A 236 -2.59 -13.27 4.72
CA GLU A 236 -3.79 -13.40 3.88
C GLU A 236 -4.40 -12.04 3.53
N LYS A 237 -4.39 -11.06 4.44
CA LYS A 237 -4.88 -9.70 4.16
C LYS A 237 -3.96 -8.95 3.19
N GLU A 238 -2.65 -9.04 3.35
CA GLU A 238 -1.69 -8.46 2.40
C GLU A 238 -1.67 -9.21 1.07
N LYS A 239 -1.81 -10.54 1.08
CA LYS A 239 -2.08 -11.34 -0.11
C LYS A 239 -3.37 -10.92 -0.77
N LEU A 240 -4.47 -10.69 -0.04
CA LEU A 240 -5.73 -10.23 -0.61
C LEU A 240 -5.57 -8.85 -1.21
N ARG A 241 -4.81 -7.93 -0.60
CA ARG A 241 -4.50 -6.61 -1.20
C ARG A 241 -3.65 -6.74 -2.45
N LYS A 242 -2.63 -7.60 -2.42
CA LYS A 242 -1.73 -7.83 -3.56
C LYS A 242 -2.44 -8.59 -4.68
N LEU A 243 -3.20 -9.61 -4.35
CA LEU A 243 -4.06 -10.38 -5.24
C LEU A 243 -5.16 -9.48 -5.78
N GLN A 244 -5.78 -8.61 -5.00
CA GLN A 244 -6.69 -7.58 -5.50
C GLN A 244 -5.98 -6.67 -6.49
N LYS A 245 -4.74 -6.24 -6.22
CA LYS A 245 -3.97 -5.42 -7.15
C LYS A 245 -3.56 -6.18 -8.42
N GLU A 246 -3.12 -7.42 -8.31
CA GLU A 246 -2.77 -8.30 -9.44
C GLU A 246 -4.01 -8.73 -10.23
N ILE A 247 -5.12 -9.03 -9.58
CA ILE A 247 -6.44 -9.30 -10.18
C ILE A 247 -6.94 -8.03 -10.86
N ASN A 248 -6.88 -6.86 -10.22
CA ASN A 248 -7.32 -5.61 -10.84
C ASN A 248 -6.44 -5.25 -12.06
N GLN A 249 -5.16 -5.62 -12.06
CA GLN A 249 -4.24 -5.40 -13.19
C GLN A 249 -4.32 -6.49 -14.27
N ALA A 250 -4.63 -7.74 -13.90
CA ALA A 250 -4.86 -8.86 -14.79
C ALA A 250 -6.26 -8.78 -15.44
N ASN A 251 -7.24 -8.26 -14.73
CA ASN A 251 -8.60 -8.05 -15.19
C ASN A 251 -8.73 -6.69 -15.88
N ILE A 252 -7.72 -6.28 -16.63
CA ILE A 252 -7.84 -5.15 -17.56
C ILE A 252 -8.15 -5.72 -18.93
N ILE A 253 -9.18 -5.17 -19.58
CA ILE A 253 -9.51 -5.44 -20.97
C ILE A 253 -9.21 -4.18 -21.77
N ASP A 254 -8.18 -4.26 -22.60
CA ASP A 254 -7.86 -3.21 -23.56
C ASP A 254 -8.58 -3.49 -24.87
N ILE A 255 -9.44 -2.57 -25.28
CA ILE A 255 -10.21 -2.65 -26.51
C ILE A 255 -9.70 -1.58 -27.47
N ILE A 256 -9.16 -2.00 -28.62
CA ILE A 256 -8.64 -1.09 -29.64
C ILE A 256 -9.50 -1.21 -30.89
N PHE A 257 -10.07 -0.10 -31.35
CA PHE A 257 -10.72 0.00 -32.66
C PHE A 257 -9.78 0.66 -33.66
N ILE A 258 -9.51 -0.02 -34.76
CA ILE A 258 -8.71 0.43 -35.88
C ILE A 258 -9.64 0.52 -37.09
N VAL A 259 -9.89 1.72 -37.57
CA VAL A 259 -11.00 2.01 -38.48
C VAL A 259 -10.51 2.79 -39.68
N ASP A 260 -10.91 2.34 -40.87
CA ASP A 260 -10.77 3.08 -42.11
C ASP A 260 -11.64 4.36 -42.06
N PHE A 261 -11.01 5.51 -42.30
CA PHE A 261 -11.62 6.84 -42.20
C PHE A 261 -11.90 7.53 -43.54
N THR A 262 -11.90 6.78 -44.63
CA THR A 262 -12.16 7.31 -45.98
C THR A 262 -13.65 7.49 -46.28
N LYS A 263 -13.97 8.16 -47.39
CA LYS A 263 -15.35 8.55 -47.76
C LYS A 263 -16.29 7.35 -47.92
N SER A 264 -15.80 6.20 -48.40
CA SER A 264 -16.61 4.98 -48.58
C SER A 264 -17.17 4.46 -47.25
N MET A 265 -16.45 4.70 -46.15
CA MET A 265 -16.78 4.26 -44.79
C MET A 265 -17.82 5.14 -44.06
N LYS A 266 -18.37 6.17 -44.70
CA LYS A 266 -19.30 7.13 -44.07
C LYS A 266 -20.48 6.48 -43.31
N ASN A 267 -21.09 5.45 -43.89
CA ASN A 267 -22.23 4.75 -43.26
C ASN A 267 -21.79 3.91 -42.05
N TRP A 268 -20.62 3.28 -42.12
CA TRP A 268 -20.03 2.53 -41.02
C TRP A 268 -19.62 3.44 -39.87
N LEU A 269 -18.95 4.55 -40.17
CA LEU A 269 -18.52 5.54 -39.18
C LEU A 269 -19.70 6.16 -38.42
N LYS A 270 -20.83 6.40 -39.11
CA LYS A 270 -22.06 6.83 -38.45
C LYS A 270 -22.52 5.80 -37.42
N THR A 271 -22.61 4.52 -37.80
CA THR A 271 -23.05 3.47 -36.87
C THR A 271 -22.08 3.25 -35.72
N ILE A 272 -20.76 3.27 -35.98
CA ILE A 272 -19.73 3.16 -34.95
C ILE A 272 -19.88 4.29 -33.92
N LYS A 273 -20.01 5.55 -34.37
CA LYS A 273 -20.23 6.70 -33.48
C LYS A 273 -21.44 6.54 -32.56
N PHE A 274 -22.56 6.06 -33.08
CA PHE A 274 -23.80 5.95 -32.31
C PHE A 274 -23.85 4.71 -31.40
N GLN A 275 -23.26 3.58 -31.82
CA GLN A 275 -23.44 2.30 -31.12
C GLN A 275 -22.26 1.93 -30.22
N LEU A 276 -21.04 2.41 -30.47
CA LEU A 276 -19.84 2.00 -29.73
C LEU A 276 -19.98 2.22 -28.21
N VAL A 277 -20.46 3.39 -27.78
CA VAL A 277 -20.69 3.67 -26.35
C VAL A 277 -21.73 2.71 -25.75
N LYS A 278 -22.81 2.44 -26.48
CA LYS A 278 -23.88 1.54 -26.03
C LYS A 278 -23.34 0.11 -25.87
N ILE A 279 -22.57 -0.38 -26.82
CA ILE A 279 -21.96 -1.72 -26.81
C ILE A 279 -20.99 -1.84 -25.63
N ILE A 280 -20.08 -0.88 -25.46
CA ILE A 280 -19.08 -0.92 -24.38
C ILE A 280 -19.75 -0.77 -23.01
N ASN A 281 -20.77 0.08 -22.86
CA ASN A 281 -21.52 0.19 -21.60
C ASN A 281 -22.31 -1.09 -21.29
N GLN A 282 -22.95 -1.70 -22.29
CA GLN A 282 -23.66 -2.97 -22.12
C GLN A 282 -22.69 -4.11 -21.76
N PHE A 283 -21.53 -4.17 -22.41
CA PHE A 283 -20.48 -5.12 -22.09
C PHE A 283 -19.93 -4.88 -20.68
N SER A 284 -19.60 -3.63 -20.34
CA SER A 284 -19.15 -3.21 -19.01
C SER A 284 -20.14 -3.56 -17.90
N ALA A 285 -21.44 -3.45 -18.17
CA ALA A 285 -22.48 -3.80 -17.20
C ALA A 285 -22.65 -5.32 -17.03
N LYS A 286 -22.29 -6.12 -18.04
CA LYS A 286 -22.35 -7.58 -18.00
C LYS A 286 -21.13 -8.21 -17.33
N ILE A 287 -19.96 -7.55 -17.41
CA ILE A 287 -18.71 -8.11 -16.91
C ILE A 287 -18.41 -7.57 -15.50
N ASN A 288 -18.28 -8.47 -14.53
CA ASN A 288 -17.94 -8.09 -13.15
C ASN A 288 -16.44 -8.25 -12.90
N GLY A 289 -15.82 -7.24 -12.30
CA GLY A 289 -14.44 -7.30 -11.82
C GLY A 289 -13.37 -7.07 -12.88
N TYR A 290 -13.73 -6.53 -14.06
CA TYR A 290 -12.78 -6.10 -15.10
C TYR A 290 -12.81 -4.59 -15.30
N GLY A 291 -11.64 -3.96 -15.41
CA GLY A 291 -11.48 -2.59 -15.88
C GLY A 291 -11.40 -2.55 -17.40
N ILE A 292 -12.31 -1.82 -18.06
CA ILE A 292 -12.33 -1.68 -19.52
C ILE A 292 -11.66 -0.38 -19.91
N ARG A 293 -10.71 -0.46 -20.85
CA ARG A 293 -10.09 0.71 -21.46
C ARG A 293 -10.29 0.65 -22.96
N VAL A 294 -10.70 1.77 -23.55
CA VAL A 294 -10.96 1.85 -25.00
C VAL A 294 -9.99 2.80 -25.65
N GLY A 295 -9.37 2.35 -26.73
CA GLY A 295 -8.50 3.11 -27.61
C GLY A 295 -9.07 3.13 -29.02
N PHE A 296 -8.70 4.16 -29.78
CA PHE A 296 -9.21 4.38 -31.13
C PHE A 296 -8.09 4.83 -32.06
N VAL A 297 -8.05 4.26 -33.27
CA VAL A 297 -7.15 4.64 -34.35
C VAL A 297 -7.97 4.71 -35.64
N GLY A 298 -8.10 5.90 -36.21
CA GLY A 298 -8.53 6.14 -37.58
C GLY A 298 -7.30 6.26 -38.48
N TYR A 299 -7.30 5.56 -39.61
CA TYR A 299 -6.28 5.71 -40.65
C TYR A 299 -6.93 6.06 -41.99
N ARG A 300 -6.14 6.69 -42.86
CA ARG A 300 -6.49 7.08 -44.23
C ARG A 300 -5.31 6.78 -45.16
N ASP A 301 -5.53 6.97 -46.45
CA ASP A 301 -4.51 6.89 -47.50
C ASP A 301 -3.28 7.79 -47.25
N ILE A 302 -2.14 7.36 -47.79
CA ILE A 302 -0.81 8.00 -47.72
C ILE A 302 -0.81 9.38 -48.40
N CYS A 303 -1.67 9.59 -49.40
CA CYS A 303 -1.77 10.88 -50.09
C CYS A 303 -2.35 12.02 -49.20
N GLU A 304 -2.89 11.70 -48.01
CA GLU A 304 -3.41 12.67 -47.05
C GLU A 304 -2.33 13.12 -46.03
N GLU A 305 -1.39 13.98 -46.44
CA GLU A 305 -0.26 14.44 -45.59
C GLU A 305 -0.67 15.09 -44.24
N LYS A 306 -1.90 15.61 -44.13
CA LYS A 306 -2.48 16.12 -42.88
C LYS A 306 -3.61 15.21 -42.44
N ASP A 307 -3.50 14.66 -41.24
CA ASP A 307 -4.47 13.77 -40.59
C ASP A 307 -4.54 12.32 -41.15
N GLN A 308 -3.47 11.83 -41.78
CA GLN A 308 -3.30 10.42 -42.18
C GLN A 308 -3.62 9.42 -41.05
N LEU A 309 -3.21 9.75 -39.81
CA LEU A 309 -3.47 8.97 -38.61
C LEU A 309 -4.12 9.84 -37.53
N ILE A 310 -5.28 9.40 -37.04
CA ILE A 310 -6.03 10.05 -35.98
C ILE A 310 -6.21 9.06 -34.86
N TYR A 311 -5.68 9.32 -33.66
CA TYR A 311 -5.74 8.32 -32.60
C TYR A 311 -5.98 8.92 -31.20
N ARG A 312 -6.54 8.09 -30.34
CA ARG A 312 -6.70 8.34 -28.91
C ARG A 312 -6.22 7.11 -28.14
N GLY A 313 -5.38 7.36 -27.13
CA GLY A 313 -4.89 6.32 -26.22
C GLY A 313 -6.01 5.62 -25.46
N LEU A 314 -5.70 4.43 -24.96
CA LEU A 314 -6.57 3.63 -24.10
C LEU A 314 -6.91 4.41 -22.82
N THR A 315 -8.20 4.58 -22.55
CA THR A 315 -8.73 5.26 -21.36
C THR A 315 -9.97 4.56 -20.83
N GLU A 316 -10.19 4.66 -19.51
CA GLU A 316 -11.44 4.22 -18.85
C GLU A 316 -12.57 5.23 -19.07
N ASN A 317 -12.24 6.47 -19.45
CA ASN A 317 -13.22 7.53 -19.68
C ASN A 317 -13.83 7.42 -21.09
N LEU A 318 -14.93 6.70 -21.20
CA LEU A 318 -15.65 6.48 -22.47
C LEU A 318 -16.21 7.78 -23.07
N GLU A 319 -16.53 8.79 -22.24
CA GLU A 319 -17.01 10.07 -22.74
C GLU A 319 -15.95 10.82 -23.55
N GLU A 320 -14.68 10.67 -23.19
CA GLU A 320 -13.57 11.28 -23.94
C GLU A 320 -13.41 10.64 -25.31
N ILE A 321 -13.49 9.30 -25.38
CA ILE A 321 -13.44 8.57 -26.65
C ILE A 321 -14.64 8.97 -27.52
N PHE A 322 -15.83 9.10 -26.93
CA PHE A 322 -17.02 9.53 -27.66
C PHE A 322 -16.88 10.94 -28.21
N LYS A 323 -16.46 11.91 -27.39
CA LYS A 323 -16.23 13.29 -27.83
C LYS A 323 -15.20 13.35 -28.95
N PHE A 324 -14.13 12.58 -28.82
CA PHE A 324 -13.09 12.46 -29.83
C PHE A 324 -13.65 11.94 -31.15
N ILE A 325 -14.29 10.77 -31.18
CA ILE A 325 -14.80 10.16 -32.43
C ILE A 325 -15.92 11.03 -33.03
N SER A 326 -16.79 11.63 -32.20
CA SER A 326 -17.92 12.44 -32.67
C SER A 326 -17.51 13.62 -33.55
N GLN A 327 -16.33 14.19 -33.28
CA GLN A 327 -15.77 15.34 -34.01
C GLN A 327 -15.13 14.98 -35.36
N LEU A 328 -14.90 13.69 -35.65
CA LEU A 328 -14.16 13.27 -36.84
C LEU A 328 -15.08 13.03 -38.04
N GLU A 329 -14.76 13.54 -39.22
CA GLU A 329 -15.51 13.23 -40.44
C GLU A 329 -14.72 12.33 -41.39
N ALA A 330 -15.46 11.53 -42.15
CA ALA A 330 -14.92 10.70 -43.23
C ALA A 330 -14.46 11.62 -44.36
N GLN A 331 -13.17 11.63 -44.68
CA GLN A 331 -12.56 12.52 -45.67
C GLN A 331 -11.51 11.75 -46.47
N GLY A 332 -11.09 12.31 -47.60
CA GLY A 332 -10.08 11.67 -48.45
C GLY A 332 -10.55 10.56 -49.38
N GLY A 333 -9.58 9.70 -49.69
CA GLY A 333 -9.63 8.65 -50.70
C GLY A 333 -8.86 9.06 -51.96
N GLY A 334 -7.85 8.26 -52.31
CA GLY A 334 -7.06 8.36 -53.53
C GLY A 334 -7.39 7.21 -54.47
N ASP A 335 -6.56 6.17 -54.40
CA ASP A 335 -6.76 4.88 -55.05
C ASP A 335 -7.66 3.96 -54.18
N GLN A 336 -7.71 2.66 -54.48
CA GLN A 336 -8.60 1.72 -53.77
C GLN A 336 -7.91 1.01 -52.60
N ALA A 337 -6.59 1.06 -52.49
CA ALA A 337 -5.83 0.52 -51.37
C ALA A 337 -5.57 1.63 -50.35
N GLU A 338 -5.47 1.29 -49.07
CA GLU A 338 -5.34 2.29 -47.98
C GLU A 338 -4.17 1.94 -47.03
N ASP A 339 -3.74 2.89 -46.20
CA ASP A 339 -2.59 2.68 -45.27
C ASP A 339 -2.98 1.95 -43.97
N VAL A 340 -3.51 0.74 -44.12
CA VAL A 340 -3.89 -0.15 -43.02
C VAL A 340 -2.68 -0.45 -42.12
N ILE A 341 -1.49 -0.59 -42.70
CA ILE A 341 -0.26 -0.95 -41.97
C ILE A 341 0.13 0.16 -40.98
N ALA A 342 0.04 1.42 -41.37
CA ALA A 342 0.29 2.53 -40.46
C ALA A 342 -0.72 2.56 -39.30
N GLY A 343 -2.01 2.33 -39.59
CA GLY A 343 -3.06 2.21 -38.57
C GLY A 343 -2.75 1.10 -37.55
N LEU A 344 -2.37 -0.09 -38.03
CA LEU A 344 -2.00 -1.22 -37.18
C LEU A 344 -0.75 -0.94 -36.33
N LYS A 345 0.30 -0.34 -36.91
CA LYS A 345 1.52 0.06 -36.18
C LYS A 345 1.21 1.10 -35.10
N GLN A 346 0.31 2.05 -35.38
CA GLN A 346 -0.10 3.05 -34.40
C GLN A 346 -0.90 2.43 -33.25
N GLY A 347 -1.76 1.44 -33.51
CA GLY A 347 -2.46 0.70 -32.47
C GLY A 347 -1.52 0.02 -31.46
N LEU A 348 -0.39 -0.53 -31.92
CA LEU A 348 0.63 -1.14 -31.04
C LEU A 348 1.37 -0.13 -30.15
N LYS A 349 1.43 1.14 -30.57
CA LYS A 349 2.08 2.24 -29.83
C LYS A 349 1.18 2.85 -28.76
N LEU A 350 -0.11 2.47 -28.69
CA LEU A 350 -0.99 2.94 -27.62
C LEU A 350 -0.53 2.40 -26.25
N ASN A 351 -1.01 3.03 -25.18
CA ASN A 351 -0.72 2.71 -23.77
C ASN A 351 -1.40 1.40 -23.30
N ILE A 352 -1.16 0.31 -24.03
CA ILE A 352 -1.62 -1.05 -23.73
C ILE A 352 -1.07 -1.47 -22.36
N SER A 353 -1.90 -2.14 -21.57
CA SER A 353 -1.58 -2.64 -20.24
C SER A 353 -0.32 -3.48 -20.33
N LEU A 354 0.56 -3.39 -19.35
CA LEU A 354 1.82 -4.16 -19.35
C LEU A 354 1.64 -5.53 -18.68
N HIS A 355 0.51 -5.78 -18.01
CA HIS A 355 0.29 -7.02 -17.27
C HIS A 355 0.13 -8.23 -18.23
N PRO A 356 0.88 -9.34 -18.08
CA PRO A 356 0.90 -10.42 -19.08
C PRO A 356 -0.44 -11.15 -19.25
N ASN A 357 -1.28 -11.15 -18.21
CA ASN A 357 -2.61 -11.77 -18.22
C ASN A 357 -3.76 -10.78 -18.54
N SER A 358 -3.47 -9.51 -18.84
CA SER A 358 -4.52 -8.60 -19.32
C SER A 358 -5.00 -9.01 -20.71
N ILE A 359 -6.27 -8.77 -21.00
CA ILE A 359 -6.88 -9.12 -22.29
C ILE A 359 -6.69 -7.95 -23.25
N LEU A 360 -6.26 -8.25 -24.48
CA LEU A 360 -6.19 -7.29 -25.58
C LEU A 360 -7.15 -7.73 -26.68
N CYS A 361 -8.16 -6.90 -26.97
CA CYS A 361 -9.12 -7.12 -28.04
C CYS A 361 -8.94 -6.02 -29.09
N THR A 362 -8.53 -6.39 -30.31
CA THR A 362 -8.33 -5.46 -31.42
C THR A 362 -9.35 -5.72 -32.53
N PHE A 363 -9.98 -4.65 -33.00
CA PHE A 363 -10.99 -4.68 -34.07
C PHE A 363 -10.49 -3.88 -35.27
N LEU A 364 -10.31 -4.53 -36.41
CA LEU A 364 -10.03 -3.87 -37.69
C LEU A 364 -11.31 -3.78 -38.53
N ILE A 365 -11.67 -2.58 -38.95
CA ILE A 365 -12.86 -2.29 -39.75
C ILE A 365 -12.40 -1.53 -40.99
N ALA A 366 -12.47 -2.19 -42.15
CA ALA A 366 -11.96 -1.69 -43.41
C ALA A 366 -12.82 -2.21 -44.57
N ASP A 367 -13.08 -1.37 -45.57
CA ASP A 367 -13.70 -1.79 -46.83
C ASP A 367 -12.72 -1.85 -48.01
N ALA A 368 -11.47 -1.45 -47.79
CA ALA A 368 -10.36 -1.50 -48.72
C ALA A 368 -9.19 -2.38 -48.20
N PRO A 369 -8.43 -3.05 -49.10
CA PRO A 369 -7.19 -3.75 -48.73
C PRO A 369 -6.04 -2.75 -48.47
N CYS A 370 -4.94 -3.23 -47.91
CA CYS A 370 -3.72 -2.43 -47.74
C CYS A 370 -2.89 -2.38 -49.03
N HIS A 371 -2.06 -1.35 -49.18
CA HIS A 371 -1.09 -1.25 -50.28
C HIS A 371 -0.12 -2.45 -50.36
N GLY A 372 0.25 -2.83 -51.58
CA GLY A 372 1.18 -3.89 -51.94
C GLY A 372 0.51 -5.00 -52.75
N LYS A 373 1.05 -5.30 -53.95
CA LYS A 373 0.52 -6.30 -54.91
C LYS A 373 0.21 -7.67 -54.31
N GLN A 374 0.92 -8.07 -53.25
CA GLN A 374 0.70 -9.35 -52.57
C GLN A 374 -0.56 -9.42 -51.69
N TYR A 375 -1.22 -8.29 -51.43
CA TYR A 375 -2.33 -8.18 -50.48
C TYR A 375 -3.72 -8.00 -51.13
N HIS A 376 -3.78 -7.83 -52.46
CA HIS A 376 -5.02 -7.71 -53.22
C HIS A 376 -4.87 -8.23 -54.66
N ASN A 377 -5.98 -8.30 -55.39
CA ASN A 377 -5.98 -8.71 -56.80
C ASN A 377 -5.52 -7.55 -57.71
N ASP A 378 -5.06 -7.88 -58.92
CA ASP A 378 -4.62 -6.92 -59.95
C ASP A 378 -5.72 -5.92 -60.39
N ASN A 379 -6.99 -6.22 -60.09
CA ASN A 379 -8.13 -5.39 -60.43
C ASN A 379 -8.40 -4.27 -59.41
N ILE A 380 -7.61 -4.19 -58.34
CA ILE A 380 -7.65 -3.11 -57.35
C ILE A 380 -6.63 -2.04 -57.75
N SER A 381 -7.07 -0.79 -57.82
CA SER A 381 -6.17 0.34 -58.05
C SER A 381 -5.29 0.55 -56.83
N ASP A 382 -3.98 0.38 -56.98
CA ASP A 382 -2.97 0.65 -55.95
C ASP A 382 -1.77 1.42 -56.54
N ASP A 383 -1.50 2.62 -56.04
CA ASP A 383 -0.41 3.51 -56.47
C ASP A 383 0.90 3.32 -55.69
N GLN A 384 0.85 2.56 -54.59
CA GLN A 384 1.98 2.13 -53.74
C GLN A 384 2.33 0.64 -53.91
N ASN A 385 1.82 0.05 -54.98
CA ASN A 385 1.93 -1.34 -55.35
C ASN A 385 3.35 -1.95 -55.28
N ASP A 386 4.39 -1.16 -55.53
CA ASP A 386 5.81 -1.57 -55.52
C ASP A 386 6.64 -0.96 -54.36
N THR A 387 6.02 -0.15 -53.49
CA THR A 387 6.73 0.60 -52.42
C THR A 387 6.65 -0.07 -51.06
N VAL A 388 5.69 -0.98 -50.86
CA VAL A 388 5.53 -1.72 -49.59
C VAL A 388 6.50 -2.92 -49.54
N GLU A 389 7.40 -2.90 -48.56
CA GLU A 389 8.33 -4.02 -48.33
C GLU A 389 7.57 -5.34 -48.07
N ASN A 390 8.06 -6.43 -48.65
CA ASN A 390 7.55 -7.77 -48.39
C ASN A 390 7.49 -8.06 -46.88
N GLN A 391 6.44 -8.76 -46.44
CA GLN A 391 6.21 -9.14 -45.03
C GLN A 391 5.87 -7.99 -44.07
N SER A 392 5.63 -6.78 -44.57
CA SER A 392 5.31 -5.62 -43.72
C SER A 392 4.06 -5.82 -42.86
N LEU A 393 2.98 -6.34 -43.45
CA LEU A 393 1.73 -6.65 -42.73
C LEU A 393 1.92 -7.84 -41.78
N GLU A 394 2.58 -8.89 -42.25
CA GLU A 394 2.84 -10.13 -41.53
C GLU A 394 3.61 -9.89 -40.24
N ASN A 395 4.65 -9.05 -40.29
CA ASN A 395 5.46 -8.68 -39.13
C ASN A 395 4.64 -7.91 -38.08
N VAL A 396 3.71 -7.06 -38.50
CA VAL A 396 2.82 -6.33 -37.59
C VAL A 396 1.80 -7.27 -36.95
N MET A 397 1.26 -8.22 -37.71
CA MET A 397 0.33 -9.22 -37.18
C MET A 397 0.99 -10.16 -36.16
N LYS A 398 2.24 -10.56 -36.41
CA LYS A 398 3.04 -11.32 -35.45
C LYS A 398 3.22 -10.53 -34.15
N GLN A 399 3.47 -9.22 -34.23
CA GLN A 399 3.57 -8.38 -33.04
C GLN A 399 2.26 -8.31 -32.24
N TYR A 400 1.09 -8.25 -32.89
CA TYR A 400 -0.21 -8.32 -32.20
C TYR A 400 -0.44 -9.66 -31.50
N LYS A 401 -0.07 -10.76 -32.15
CA LYS A 401 -0.17 -12.11 -31.57
C LYS A 401 0.74 -12.26 -30.34
N ASP A 402 1.99 -11.83 -30.46
CA ASP A 402 3.00 -11.99 -29.42
C ASP A 402 2.88 -10.93 -28.30
N ARG A 403 2.03 -9.90 -28.49
CA ARG A 403 1.87 -8.79 -27.53
C ARG A 403 1.38 -9.25 -26.17
N LYS A 404 0.43 -10.21 -26.15
CA LYS A 404 -0.23 -10.71 -24.95
C LYS A 404 -0.55 -12.19 -25.07
N LYS A 405 -0.53 -12.87 -23.92
CA LYS A 405 -1.03 -14.26 -23.81
C LYS A 405 -2.50 -14.37 -24.25
N PHE A 406 -3.31 -13.36 -23.93
CA PHE A 406 -4.72 -13.24 -24.30
C PHE A 406 -4.90 -12.07 -25.28
N SER A 407 -4.34 -12.22 -26.48
CA SER A 407 -4.54 -11.30 -27.60
C SER A 407 -5.62 -11.86 -28.52
N PHE A 408 -6.62 -11.05 -28.85
CA PHE A 408 -7.71 -11.39 -29.75
C PHE A 408 -7.83 -10.33 -30.83
N PHE A 409 -7.98 -10.79 -32.07
CA PHE A 409 -8.05 -9.92 -33.23
C PHE A 409 -9.26 -10.27 -34.07
N THR A 410 -10.07 -9.26 -34.41
CA THR A 410 -11.27 -9.42 -35.24
C THR A 410 -11.22 -8.49 -36.44
N CYS A 411 -11.38 -9.03 -37.64
CA CYS A 411 -11.49 -8.27 -38.88
C CYS A 411 -12.93 -8.28 -39.38
N PHE A 412 -13.48 -7.09 -39.64
CA PHE A 412 -14.81 -6.93 -40.22
C PHE A 412 -14.75 -7.04 -41.74
N LYS A 413 -15.31 -8.11 -42.30
CA LYS A 413 -15.42 -8.26 -43.75
C LYS A 413 -16.62 -7.47 -44.27
N ILE A 414 -16.36 -6.35 -44.96
CA ILE A 414 -17.40 -5.50 -45.56
C ILE A 414 -17.69 -5.94 -47.01
N ASN A 415 -16.65 -6.26 -47.75
CA ASN A 415 -16.71 -6.78 -49.12
C ASN A 415 -15.59 -7.80 -49.36
N ASP A 416 -15.45 -8.28 -50.60
CA ASP A 416 -14.51 -9.36 -50.95
C ASP A 416 -13.12 -8.84 -51.40
N SER A 417 -12.91 -7.51 -51.43
CA SER A 417 -11.63 -6.91 -51.84
C SER A 417 -10.51 -7.11 -50.80
N THR A 418 -10.88 -7.28 -49.52
CA THR A 418 -9.95 -7.47 -48.39
C THR A 418 -9.56 -8.93 -48.16
N ASP A 419 -10.07 -9.87 -48.96
CA ASP A 419 -9.96 -11.32 -48.68
C ASP A 419 -8.51 -11.81 -48.65
N ILE A 420 -7.69 -11.36 -49.60
CA ILE A 420 -6.26 -11.75 -49.69
C ILE A 420 -5.49 -11.20 -48.49
N MET A 421 -5.69 -9.92 -48.16
CA MET A 421 -5.11 -9.27 -46.97
C MET A 421 -5.50 -10.02 -45.68
N PHE A 422 -6.78 -10.30 -45.47
CA PHE A 422 -7.23 -11.02 -44.27
C PHE A 422 -6.71 -12.46 -44.21
N GLN A 423 -6.61 -13.14 -45.34
CA GLN A 423 -5.97 -14.47 -45.40
C GLN A 423 -4.50 -14.39 -44.96
N LYS A 424 -3.73 -13.40 -45.44
CA LYS A 424 -2.34 -13.17 -45.03
C LYS A 424 -2.20 -12.85 -43.54
N MET A 425 -3.15 -12.08 -42.99
CA MET A 425 -3.20 -11.82 -41.55
C MET A 425 -3.47 -13.10 -40.75
N GLN A 426 -4.38 -13.95 -41.22
CA GLN A 426 -4.74 -15.21 -40.57
C GLN A 426 -3.63 -16.26 -40.65
N GLU A 427 -2.78 -16.25 -41.70
CA GLU A 427 -1.58 -17.09 -41.77
C GLU A 427 -0.61 -16.82 -40.59
N GLN A 428 -0.47 -15.56 -40.16
CA GLN A 428 0.39 -15.19 -39.02
C GLN A 428 -0.33 -15.28 -37.68
N PHE A 429 -1.63 -15.00 -37.67
CA PHE A 429 -2.50 -15.05 -36.49
C PHE A 429 -3.69 -16.00 -36.75
N PRO A 430 -3.51 -17.33 -36.63
CA PRO A 430 -4.54 -18.32 -36.98
C PRO A 430 -5.85 -18.17 -36.21
N GLU A 431 -5.80 -17.69 -34.98
CA GLU A 431 -6.95 -17.46 -34.11
C GLU A 431 -7.71 -16.16 -34.41
N LEU A 432 -7.23 -15.37 -35.39
CA LEU A 432 -7.90 -14.16 -35.86
C LEU A 432 -9.28 -14.51 -36.43
N MET A 433 -10.30 -13.80 -35.96
CA MET A 433 -11.67 -13.95 -36.41
C MET A 433 -11.96 -13.02 -37.58
N ILE A 434 -12.44 -13.56 -38.70
CA ILE A 434 -12.95 -12.79 -39.83
C ILE A 434 -14.47 -12.92 -39.81
N THR A 435 -15.18 -11.79 -39.79
CA THR A 435 -16.65 -11.82 -39.81
C THR A 435 -17.14 -12.29 -41.18
N LYS A 436 -18.38 -12.81 -41.24
CA LYS A 436 -19.06 -12.94 -42.53
C LYS A 436 -19.29 -11.54 -43.11
N LYS A 437 -19.54 -11.44 -44.42
CA LYS A 437 -19.87 -10.17 -45.08
C LYS A 437 -20.92 -9.41 -44.27
N SER A 438 -20.49 -8.33 -43.65
CA SER A 438 -21.22 -7.61 -42.60
C SER A 438 -21.82 -6.33 -43.18
N GLN A 439 -22.95 -5.92 -42.63
CA GLN A 439 -23.55 -4.61 -42.84
C GLN A 439 -23.39 -3.75 -41.57
N PRO A 440 -23.51 -2.42 -41.66
CA PRO A 440 -23.36 -1.54 -40.50
C PRO A 440 -24.25 -1.94 -39.30
N ASN A 441 -25.44 -2.46 -39.56
CA ASN A 441 -26.38 -2.87 -38.51
C ASN A 441 -25.92 -4.11 -37.72
N ASP A 442 -25.02 -4.92 -38.28
CA ASP A 442 -24.49 -6.12 -37.62
C ASP A 442 -23.37 -5.79 -36.63
N PHE A 443 -22.82 -4.57 -36.71
CA PHE A 443 -21.69 -4.10 -35.90
C PHE A 443 -21.86 -4.35 -34.39
N PRO A 444 -23.00 -4.00 -33.76
CA PRO A 444 -23.15 -4.17 -32.31
C PRO A 444 -23.11 -5.63 -31.85
N GLU A 445 -23.75 -6.52 -32.61
CA GLU A 445 -23.82 -7.95 -32.27
C GLU A 445 -22.47 -8.62 -32.43
N LEU A 446 -21.74 -8.29 -33.51
CA LEU A 446 -20.43 -8.87 -33.80
C LEU A 446 -19.35 -8.44 -32.79
N VAL A 447 -19.33 -7.16 -32.40
CA VAL A 447 -18.41 -6.67 -31.37
C VAL A 447 -18.73 -7.31 -30.01
N ALA A 448 -20.02 -7.36 -29.63
CA ALA A 448 -20.43 -7.99 -28.39
C ALA A 448 -20.03 -9.48 -28.34
N PHE A 449 -20.27 -10.22 -29.42
CA PHE A 449 -19.91 -11.63 -29.53
C PHE A 449 -18.38 -11.86 -29.40
N ALA A 450 -17.57 -11.05 -30.08
CA ALA A 450 -16.11 -11.14 -30.03
C ALA A 450 -15.59 -10.88 -28.61
N LEU A 451 -16.13 -9.85 -27.95
CA LEU A 451 -15.77 -9.50 -26.58
C LEU A 451 -16.18 -10.58 -25.58
N GLU A 452 -17.40 -11.13 -25.69
CA GLU A 452 -17.87 -12.22 -24.82
C GLU A 452 -17.05 -13.52 -25.01
N SER A 453 -16.66 -13.83 -26.25
CA SER A 453 -15.82 -14.98 -26.58
C SER A 453 -14.40 -14.84 -26.00
N SER A 454 -13.81 -13.64 -26.07
CA SER A 454 -12.48 -13.35 -25.52
C SER A 454 -12.37 -13.63 -24.01
N ILE A 455 -13.42 -13.26 -23.26
CA ILE A 455 -13.48 -13.50 -21.82
C ILE A 455 -13.61 -14.99 -21.53
N THR A 456 -14.50 -15.67 -22.24
CA THR A 456 -14.76 -17.11 -22.02
C THR A 456 -13.49 -17.94 -22.23
N PHE A 457 -12.68 -17.58 -23.23
CA PHE A 457 -11.40 -18.24 -23.48
C PHE A 457 -10.34 -17.91 -22.41
N SER A 458 -10.33 -16.68 -21.88
CA SER A 458 -9.39 -16.26 -20.83
C SER A 458 -9.61 -16.95 -19.47
N LEU A 459 -10.85 -17.33 -19.16
CA LEU A 459 -11.27 -17.88 -17.86
C LEU A 459 -10.98 -19.37 -17.66
N ASN A 460 -10.53 -20.11 -18.68
CA ASN A 460 -10.34 -21.56 -18.61
C ASN A 460 -8.90 -22.08 -18.86
N PRO A 461 -7.87 -21.71 -18.05
CA PRO A 461 -6.54 -22.32 -18.11
C PRO A 461 -6.32 -23.30 -16.94
N GLN A 462 -6.50 -24.61 -17.17
CA GLN A 462 -6.43 -25.67 -16.14
C GLN A 462 -5.05 -25.92 -15.46
N ILE A 463 -4.12 -24.95 -15.29
CA ILE A 463 -2.74 -25.21 -14.80
C ILE A 463 -2.23 -24.20 -13.76
N LEU A 464 -2.96 -23.89 -12.68
CA LEU A 464 -2.39 -23.00 -11.62
C LEU A 464 -2.64 -23.38 -10.15
N GLN A 465 -3.08 -24.60 -9.85
CA GLN A 465 -3.24 -25.03 -8.45
C GLN A 465 -2.53 -26.35 -8.14
N GLN A 466 -1.20 -26.34 -8.20
CA GLN A 466 -0.46 -27.15 -7.22
C GLN A 466 -0.57 -26.42 -5.88
N LYS A 467 -1.24 -27.02 -4.90
CA LYS A 467 -1.36 -26.50 -3.53
C LYS A 467 0.05 -26.39 -2.91
N LYS A 468 0.71 -25.24 -3.08
CA LYS A 468 1.96 -24.90 -2.39
C LYS A 468 1.70 -24.92 -0.87
N GLN A 469 2.54 -25.62 -0.12
CA GLN A 469 2.52 -25.60 1.34
C GLN A 469 3.32 -24.40 1.84
N TYR A 470 2.74 -23.61 2.75
CA TYR A 470 3.34 -22.38 3.27
C TYR A 470 3.56 -22.47 4.77
N LEU A 471 4.71 -21.99 5.24
CA LEU A 471 4.97 -21.70 6.66
C LEU A 471 4.68 -20.23 6.92
N TYR A 472 3.82 -19.96 7.91
CA TYR A 472 3.58 -18.61 8.42
C TYR A 472 4.32 -18.45 9.75
N THR A 473 5.14 -17.40 9.87
CA THR A 473 5.90 -17.15 11.09
C THR A 473 6.15 -15.66 11.29
N GLU A 474 6.14 -15.22 12.55
CA GLU A 474 6.64 -13.90 12.91
C GLU A 474 8.16 -13.93 12.83
N ALA A 475 8.77 -12.85 12.33
CA ALA A 475 10.20 -12.72 12.30
C ALA A 475 10.64 -11.31 12.68
N ASN A 476 11.63 -11.24 13.56
CA ASN A 476 12.42 -10.02 13.71
C ASN A 476 13.34 -9.91 12.50
N PHE A 477 13.33 -8.79 11.79
CA PHE A 477 14.22 -8.55 10.67
C PHE A 477 15.22 -7.45 11.00
N ILE A 478 16.42 -7.57 10.44
CA ILE A 478 17.39 -6.49 10.33
C ILE A 478 17.79 -6.32 8.86
N ARG A 479 17.96 -5.08 8.42
CA ARG A 479 18.41 -4.74 7.07
C ARG A 479 19.40 -3.57 7.09
N PRO A 480 20.44 -3.57 6.25
CA PRO A 480 21.41 -2.48 6.22
C PRO A 480 20.77 -1.20 5.69
N THR A 481 21.30 -0.07 6.16
CA THR A 481 21.01 1.27 5.61
C THR A 481 22.26 1.75 4.90
N ILE A 482 22.10 2.40 3.74
CA ILE A 482 23.23 3.00 3.01
C ILE A 482 23.88 4.10 3.86
N ILE A 483 25.22 4.08 3.96
CA ILE A 483 25.99 5.00 4.81
C ILE A 483 26.72 6.03 3.95
N ASN A 484 26.05 7.16 3.72
CA ASN A 484 26.59 8.25 2.90
C ASN A 484 27.53 9.17 3.71
N LEU A 485 28.77 8.71 3.92
CA LEU A 485 29.86 9.49 4.53
C LEU A 485 30.88 9.92 3.47
N ASP A 486 31.21 11.21 3.46
CA ASP A 486 32.28 11.76 2.62
C ASP A 486 33.65 11.44 3.22
N LEU A 487 34.30 10.40 2.67
CA LEU A 487 35.63 9.94 3.08
C LEU A 487 36.77 10.75 2.43
N SER A 488 36.48 11.80 1.66
CA SER A 488 37.51 12.66 1.06
C SER A 488 38.11 13.66 2.06
N ASN A 489 37.41 13.90 3.17
CA ASN A 489 37.86 14.78 4.24
C ASN A 489 38.97 14.08 5.05
N LYS A 490 40.19 14.66 5.04
CA LYS A 490 41.49 14.06 5.42
C LYS A 490 41.64 13.47 6.85
N GLN A 491 40.57 13.34 7.63
CA GLN A 491 40.61 12.89 9.03
C GLN A 491 40.39 11.38 9.21
N ILE A 492 39.76 10.67 8.26
CA ILE A 492 39.48 9.23 8.38
C ILE A 492 40.07 8.47 7.19
N LYS A 493 40.97 7.53 7.46
CA LYS A 493 41.55 6.65 6.44
C LYS A 493 40.49 5.66 5.93
N LYS A 494 40.32 5.50 4.60
CA LYS A 494 39.28 4.62 4.03
C LYS A 494 39.47 3.17 4.47
N SER A 495 40.71 2.68 4.52
CA SER A 495 40.98 1.31 4.99
C SER A 495 40.41 1.06 6.40
N LYS A 496 40.52 2.05 7.30
CA LYS A 496 40.04 1.94 8.68
C LYS A 496 38.52 2.01 8.78
N PHE A 497 37.88 2.81 7.90
CA PHE A 497 36.42 2.82 7.77
C PHE A 497 35.91 1.44 7.35
N TRP A 498 36.48 0.83 6.32
CA TRP A 498 36.04 -0.48 5.82
C TRP A 498 36.36 -1.63 6.78
N GLU A 499 37.47 -1.60 7.51
CA GLU A 499 37.75 -2.54 8.60
C GLU A 499 36.63 -2.55 9.66
N ASN A 500 36.06 -1.38 9.95
CA ASN A 500 35.04 -1.19 10.98
C ASN A 500 33.62 -1.02 10.39
N PHE A 501 33.42 -1.26 9.08
CA PHE A 501 32.14 -0.96 8.44
C PHE A 501 31.02 -1.86 8.96
N TYR A 502 31.34 -3.09 9.37
CA TYR A 502 30.35 -4.00 9.96
C TYR A 502 29.74 -3.44 11.27
N ASP A 503 30.53 -2.72 12.10
CA ASP A 503 30.01 -2.04 13.30
C ASP A 503 29.03 -0.93 12.91
N SER A 504 29.31 -0.23 11.80
CA SER A 504 28.43 0.80 11.26
C SER A 504 27.14 0.19 10.71
N VAL A 505 27.21 -0.97 10.05
CA VAL A 505 26.02 -1.73 9.65
C VAL A 505 25.18 -2.07 10.88
N ASP A 506 25.78 -2.59 11.94
CA ASP A 506 25.04 -2.94 13.17
C ASP A 506 24.43 -1.71 13.87
N GLN A 507 25.11 -0.56 13.83
CA GLN A 507 24.64 0.68 14.43
C GLN A 507 23.50 1.34 13.65
N PHE A 508 23.55 1.33 12.31
CA PHE A 508 22.62 2.06 11.45
C PHE A 508 21.60 1.17 10.74
N GLN A 509 21.64 -0.15 10.96
CA GLN A 509 20.65 -1.07 10.40
C GLN A 509 19.25 -0.75 10.91
N ARG A 510 18.29 -1.02 10.04
CA ARG A 510 16.88 -0.92 10.34
C ARG A 510 16.37 -2.27 10.85
N SER A 511 15.78 -2.29 12.05
CA SER A 511 15.27 -3.50 12.70
C SER A 511 13.80 -3.41 13.08
N GLY A 512 13.01 -4.46 12.85
CA GLY A 512 11.60 -4.50 13.24
C GLY A 512 11.02 -5.90 13.22
N VAL A 513 9.70 -6.01 13.38
CA VAL A 513 8.96 -7.28 13.35
C VAL A 513 8.12 -7.33 12.08
N SER A 514 8.10 -8.47 11.39
CA SER A 514 7.23 -8.73 10.25
C SER A 514 6.58 -10.11 10.34
N ALA A 515 5.38 -10.24 9.77
CA ALA A 515 4.81 -11.53 9.45
C ALA A 515 5.42 -12.03 8.12
N LEU A 516 5.97 -13.24 8.16
CA LEU A 516 6.53 -13.91 6.99
C LEU A 516 5.64 -15.05 6.55
N GLU A 517 5.53 -15.18 5.24
CA GLU A 517 5.05 -16.39 4.58
C GLU A 517 6.18 -16.97 3.75
N ILE A 518 6.51 -18.23 4.01
CA ILE A 518 7.62 -18.93 3.36
C ILE A 518 7.06 -20.12 2.59
N ASN A 519 7.32 -20.18 1.28
CA ASN A 519 7.04 -21.38 0.50
C ASN A 519 7.91 -22.53 1.05
N GLN A 520 7.29 -23.62 1.51
CA GLN A 520 8.01 -24.73 2.14
C GLN A 520 8.76 -25.59 1.12
N GLU A 521 8.31 -25.59 -0.12
CA GLU A 521 9.00 -26.25 -1.21
C GLU A 521 9.97 -25.27 -1.91
N PRO A 522 11.19 -25.73 -2.22
CA PRO A 522 12.15 -24.90 -2.94
C PRO A 522 11.61 -24.58 -4.35
N GLU A 523 11.93 -23.38 -4.85
CA GLU A 523 11.58 -22.99 -6.21
C GLU A 523 12.36 -23.86 -7.23
N ILE A 524 11.67 -24.28 -8.30
CA ILE A 524 12.29 -25.07 -9.37
C ILE A 524 13.03 -24.10 -10.29
N ILE A 525 14.36 -24.16 -10.28
CA ILE A 525 15.21 -23.35 -11.16
C ILE A 525 15.64 -24.21 -12.35
N GLN A 526 15.39 -23.75 -13.58
CA GLN A 526 15.87 -24.43 -14.79
C GLN A 526 17.41 -24.32 -14.87
N ASN A 527 18.10 -25.41 -15.28
CA ASN A 527 19.57 -25.52 -15.36
C ASN A 527 20.34 -25.62 -14.02
N ASP A 528 19.70 -26.08 -12.94
CA ASP A 528 20.20 -25.98 -11.56
C ASP A 528 20.94 -27.22 -11.01
N ALA A 529 21.44 -28.10 -11.89
CA ALA A 529 22.07 -29.37 -11.50
C ALA A 529 23.35 -29.19 -10.64
N HIS A 530 24.02 -28.04 -10.73
CA HIS A 530 25.33 -27.81 -10.10
C HIS A 530 25.32 -26.85 -8.89
N ARG A 531 24.20 -26.20 -8.53
CA ARG A 531 24.14 -25.34 -7.33
C ARG A 531 23.94 -26.17 -6.07
N ASN A 532 24.64 -25.85 -4.99
CA ASN A 532 24.49 -26.54 -3.69
C ASN A 532 23.50 -25.83 -2.74
N THR A 533 22.57 -25.03 -3.28
CA THR A 533 21.65 -24.18 -2.52
C THR A 533 20.21 -24.42 -2.97
N CYS A 534 19.29 -24.54 -2.01
CA CYS A 534 17.85 -24.47 -2.19
C CYS A 534 17.38 -23.02 -2.00
N VAL A 535 16.49 -22.55 -2.88
CA VAL A 535 15.94 -21.21 -2.84
C VAL A 535 14.46 -21.26 -2.47
N PHE A 536 14.05 -20.43 -1.51
CA PHE A 536 12.68 -20.38 -1.00
C PHE A 536 12.12 -18.97 -1.15
N LYS A 537 10.93 -18.86 -1.73
CA LYS A 537 10.23 -17.58 -1.87
C LYS A 537 9.61 -17.19 -0.53
N ILE A 538 9.89 -15.97 -0.08
CA ILE A 538 9.35 -15.39 1.14
C ILE A 538 8.55 -14.15 0.78
N PHE A 539 7.38 -13.99 1.38
CA PHE A 539 6.66 -12.74 1.42
C PHE A 539 6.79 -12.12 2.82
N ASP A 540 7.27 -10.89 2.88
CA ASP A 540 7.40 -10.07 4.08
C ASP A 540 6.28 -9.02 4.10
N ALA A 541 5.33 -9.18 5.03
CA ALA A 541 4.13 -8.36 5.09
C ALA A 541 4.41 -6.92 5.50
N GLN A 542 5.26 -6.69 6.51
CA GLN A 542 5.56 -5.35 7.02
C GLN A 542 6.28 -4.48 5.99
N ASN A 543 7.20 -5.08 5.23
CA ASN A 543 7.90 -4.38 4.17
C ASN A 543 7.16 -4.44 2.81
N ASN A 544 6.13 -5.29 2.70
CA ASN A 544 5.38 -5.60 1.49
C ASN A 544 6.30 -5.95 0.30
N ILE A 545 7.20 -6.91 0.54
CA ILE A 545 8.21 -7.34 -0.43
C ILE A 545 8.25 -8.86 -0.57
N ILE A 546 8.64 -9.31 -1.76
CA ILE A 546 9.05 -10.69 -1.98
C ILE A 546 10.57 -10.76 -1.89
N MET A 547 11.04 -11.73 -1.12
CA MET A 547 12.44 -12.05 -0.92
C MET A 547 12.73 -13.51 -1.29
N LEU A 548 14.00 -13.83 -1.47
CA LEU A 548 14.50 -15.19 -1.65
C LEU A 548 15.38 -15.57 -0.47
N ALA A 549 14.96 -16.56 0.31
CA ALA A 549 15.81 -17.20 1.29
C ALA A 549 16.62 -18.33 0.67
N LYS A 550 17.81 -18.57 1.21
CA LYS A 550 18.77 -19.56 0.71
C LYS A 550 19.22 -20.47 1.84
N LEU A 551 19.11 -21.79 1.64
CA LEU A 551 19.69 -22.83 2.52
C LEU A 551 20.49 -23.82 1.68
N SER A 552 21.48 -24.52 2.24
CA SER A 552 22.21 -25.54 1.48
C SER A 552 21.34 -26.76 1.18
N LYS A 553 21.56 -27.41 0.03
CA LYS A 553 20.88 -28.67 -0.33
C LYS A 553 21.13 -29.75 0.73
N GLU A 554 22.35 -29.81 1.28
CA GLU A 554 22.72 -30.73 2.35
C GLU A 554 21.90 -30.49 3.65
N HIS A 555 21.72 -29.23 4.06
CA HIS A 555 20.96 -28.90 5.27
C HIS A 555 19.49 -29.30 5.11
N VAL A 556 18.89 -28.94 3.97
CA VAL A 556 17.50 -29.32 3.63
C VAL A 556 17.34 -30.84 3.60
N LYS A 557 18.29 -31.55 3.01
CA LYS A 557 18.31 -33.02 2.98
C LYS A 557 18.38 -33.62 4.39
N LYS A 558 19.36 -33.20 5.20
CA LYS A 558 19.51 -33.65 6.60
C LYS A 558 18.26 -33.40 7.43
N PHE A 559 17.59 -32.27 7.24
CA PHE A 559 16.32 -31.98 7.91
C PHE A 559 15.20 -32.94 7.47
N LYS A 560 15.01 -33.13 6.15
CA LYS A 560 13.98 -34.04 5.61
C LYS A 560 14.22 -35.51 6.02
N GLU A 561 15.48 -35.91 6.20
CA GLU A 561 15.89 -37.25 6.64
C GLU A 561 15.93 -37.41 8.18
N ASN A 562 15.55 -36.38 8.96
CA ASN A 562 15.64 -36.35 10.43
C ASN A 562 17.07 -36.60 10.98
N GLN A 563 18.10 -36.22 10.24
CA GLN A 563 19.52 -36.37 10.59
C GLN A 563 20.20 -35.06 11.00
N LEU A 564 19.43 -33.98 11.16
CA LEU A 564 19.97 -32.65 11.44
C LEU A 564 20.46 -32.53 12.89
N SER A 565 21.74 -32.23 13.09
CA SER A 565 22.32 -32.00 14.43
C SER A 565 22.21 -30.54 14.87
N LYS A 566 22.35 -30.28 16.18
CA LYS A 566 22.45 -28.91 16.73
C LYS A 566 23.64 -28.13 16.13
N ASN A 567 24.72 -28.83 15.78
CA ASN A 567 25.89 -28.21 15.17
C ASN A 567 25.61 -27.79 13.72
N ASP A 568 24.88 -28.61 12.95
CA ASP A 568 24.47 -28.25 11.58
C ASP A 568 23.60 -26.97 11.58
N ILE A 569 22.65 -26.88 12.51
CA ILE A 569 21.81 -25.68 12.69
C ILE A 569 22.68 -24.46 12.97
N LYS A 570 23.60 -24.55 13.92
CA LYS A 570 24.50 -23.45 14.28
C LYS A 570 25.34 -22.98 13.08
N ILE A 571 25.91 -23.91 12.32
CA ILE A 571 26.70 -23.61 11.11
C ILE A 571 25.83 -22.88 10.07
N ALA A 572 24.59 -23.33 9.85
CA ALA A 572 23.68 -22.70 8.90
C ALA A 572 23.29 -21.26 9.33
N GLU A 573 23.02 -21.04 10.62
CA GLU A 573 22.69 -19.73 11.16
C GLU A 573 23.88 -18.76 11.15
N GLU A 574 25.09 -19.24 11.46
CA GLU A 574 26.33 -18.48 11.33
C GLU A 574 26.57 -18.09 9.86
N LYS A 575 26.39 -19.04 8.94
CA LYS A 575 26.49 -18.77 7.50
C LYS A 575 25.48 -17.71 7.05
N ALA A 576 24.22 -17.77 7.51
CA ALA A 576 23.22 -16.75 7.21
C ALA A 576 23.67 -15.35 7.68
N LYS A 577 24.21 -15.25 8.89
CA LYS A 577 24.75 -13.99 9.43
C LYS A 577 25.94 -13.48 8.60
N VAL A 578 26.87 -14.35 8.21
CA VAL A 578 28.03 -13.98 7.38
C VAL A 578 27.58 -13.47 6.00
N ARG A 579 26.65 -14.19 5.35
CA ARG A 579 26.11 -13.78 4.04
C ARG A 579 25.42 -12.42 4.09
N TYR A 580 24.71 -12.12 5.18
CA TYR A 580 24.12 -10.80 5.42
C TYR A 580 25.18 -9.67 5.36
N TYR A 581 26.31 -9.82 6.06
CA TYR A 581 27.37 -8.81 6.01
C TYR A 581 28.08 -8.75 4.66
N VAL A 582 28.42 -9.89 4.04
CA VAL A 582 29.02 -9.90 2.69
C VAL A 582 28.14 -9.12 1.70
N ALA A 583 26.83 -9.37 1.72
CA ALA A 583 25.87 -8.66 0.88
C ALA A 583 25.74 -7.17 1.25
N ALA A 584 25.83 -6.81 2.53
CA ALA A 584 25.80 -5.41 2.98
C ALA A 584 27.01 -4.61 2.45
N TYR A 585 28.23 -5.19 2.50
CA TYR A 585 29.43 -4.57 1.90
C TYR A 585 29.28 -4.41 0.39
N ALA A 586 28.80 -5.45 -0.31
CA ALA A 586 28.59 -5.39 -1.75
C ALA A 586 27.55 -4.33 -2.15
N ASN A 587 26.46 -4.19 -1.39
CA ASN A 587 25.43 -3.16 -1.60
C ASN A 587 25.99 -1.74 -1.43
N GLU A 588 26.75 -1.48 -0.36
CA GLU A 588 27.35 -0.17 -0.10
C GLU A 588 28.39 0.19 -1.18
N LEU A 589 29.22 -0.76 -1.60
CA LEU A 589 30.20 -0.55 -2.67
C LEU A 589 29.54 -0.32 -4.02
N ALA A 590 28.44 -1.02 -4.33
CA ALA A 590 27.65 -0.77 -5.52
C ALA A 590 27.01 0.62 -5.50
N TYR A 591 26.49 1.07 -4.35
CA TYR A 591 26.01 2.44 -4.19
C TYR A 591 27.10 3.46 -4.50
N ARG A 592 28.29 3.31 -3.91
CA ARG A 592 29.44 4.20 -4.15
C ARG A 592 29.91 4.18 -5.60
N PHE A 593 29.90 3.01 -6.24
CA PHE A 593 30.20 2.88 -7.67
C PHE A 593 29.21 3.69 -8.50
N ARG A 594 27.90 3.57 -8.24
CA ARG A 594 26.87 4.38 -8.93
C ARG A 594 27.09 5.89 -8.74
N GLN A 595 27.47 6.33 -7.55
CA GLN A 595 27.78 7.75 -7.32
C GLN A 595 28.98 8.21 -8.15
N LYS A 596 30.00 7.36 -8.30
CA LYS A 596 31.19 7.65 -9.12
C LYS A 596 30.92 7.55 -10.62
N THR A 597 29.98 6.71 -11.04
CA THR A 597 29.69 6.49 -12.45
C THR A 597 28.53 7.33 -12.99
N LYS A 598 27.83 8.07 -12.14
CA LYS A 598 26.60 8.81 -12.48
C LYS A 598 26.69 9.70 -13.73
N GLU A 599 27.84 10.31 -13.96
CA GLU A 599 28.07 11.23 -15.09
C GLU A 599 28.47 10.52 -16.40
N PHE A 600 28.83 9.23 -16.34
CA PHE A 600 29.24 8.45 -17.52
C PHE A 600 28.05 7.71 -18.11
N LYS A 601 27.54 8.23 -19.24
CA LYS A 601 26.32 7.71 -19.89
C LYS A 601 26.47 6.25 -20.34
N GLU A 602 27.66 5.86 -20.74
CA GLU A 602 28.02 4.52 -21.22
C GLU A 602 28.22 3.48 -20.11
N ILE A 603 28.16 3.88 -18.83
CA ILE A 603 28.32 2.97 -17.70
C ILE A 603 26.97 2.81 -17.01
N PRO A 604 26.37 1.61 -17.00
CA PRO A 604 25.10 1.42 -16.31
C PRO A 604 25.28 1.42 -14.80
N PRO A 605 24.19 1.69 -14.06
CA PRO A 605 24.19 1.57 -12.62
C PRO A 605 24.27 0.10 -12.19
N ILE A 606 25.27 -0.26 -11.39
CA ILE A 606 25.35 -1.59 -10.79
C ILE A 606 24.60 -1.61 -9.46
N PHE A 607 23.82 -2.66 -9.23
CA PHE A 607 23.14 -2.94 -7.96
C PHE A 607 23.50 -4.33 -7.47
N TYR A 608 23.42 -4.54 -6.15
CA TYR A 608 23.36 -5.87 -5.56
C TYR A 608 21.98 -6.11 -4.97
N ALA A 609 21.52 -7.37 -5.00
CA ALA A 609 20.32 -7.80 -4.29
C ALA A 609 20.45 -7.39 -2.81
N SER A 610 19.42 -6.72 -2.29
CA SER A 610 19.48 -6.13 -0.96
C SER A 610 19.21 -7.20 0.11
N PRO A 611 20.07 -7.32 1.14
CA PRO A 611 19.95 -8.39 2.12
C PRO A 611 19.01 -8.02 3.27
N ILE A 612 18.32 -9.03 3.79
CA ILE A 612 17.59 -8.98 5.06
C ILE A 612 17.95 -10.25 5.85
N LEU A 613 18.26 -10.08 7.12
CA LEU A 613 18.43 -11.20 8.04
C LEU A 613 17.20 -11.29 8.94
N TYR A 614 16.50 -12.42 8.87
CA TYR A 614 15.34 -12.72 9.69
C TYR A 614 15.74 -13.60 10.87
N THR A 615 15.13 -13.36 12.03
CA THR A 615 15.11 -14.22 13.21
C THR A 615 13.67 -14.66 13.42
N LEU A 616 13.36 -15.89 13.00
CA LEU A 616 12.05 -16.51 12.98
C LEU A 616 11.64 -16.98 14.37
N THR A 617 10.38 -16.76 14.73
CA THR A 617 9.78 -17.32 15.94
C THR A 617 9.58 -18.83 15.79
N ASN A 618 9.16 -19.29 14.60
CA ASN A 618 9.05 -20.71 14.28
C ASN A 618 10.21 -21.12 13.35
N PRO A 619 11.02 -22.13 13.72
CA PRO A 619 12.15 -22.55 12.89
C PRO A 619 11.71 -23.02 11.49
N PHE A 620 12.45 -22.61 10.46
CA PHE A 620 12.27 -23.07 9.09
C PHE A 620 13.40 -24.04 8.74
N TYR A 621 13.09 -25.29 8.37
CA TYR A 621 14.10 -26.35 8.21
C TYR A 621 15.07 -26.45 9.41
N GLY A 622 14.57 -26.22 10.63
CA GLY A 622 15.33 -26.29 11.88
C GLY A 622 16.17 -25.05 12.21
N VAL A 623 16.27 -24.05 11.33
CA VAL A 623 16.98 -22.78 11.63
C VAL A 623 16.01 -21.69 12.07
N THR A 624 16.43 -20.87 13.03
CA THR A 624 15.73 -19.65 13.45
C THR A 624 16.29 -18.42 12.75
N LYS A 625 17.55 -18.42 12.31
CA LYS A 625 18.11 -17.32 11.51
C LYS A 625 18.13 -17.64 10.03
N LEU A 626 17.54 -16.76 9.23
CA LEU A 626 17.39 -16.93 7.80
C LEU A 626 17.85 -15.69 7.03
N TYR A 627 18.86 -15.87 6.18
CA TYR A 627 19.29 -14.86 5.22
C TYR A 627 18.34 -14.88 4.01
N ALA A 628 17.87 -13.70 3.63
CA ALA A 628 17.11 -13.50 2.41
C ALA A 628 17.59 -12.27 1.65
N GLU A 629 17.32 -12.23 0.36
CA GLU A 629 17.68 -11.11 -0.52
C GLU A 629 16.56 -10.77 -1.52
N THR A 630 16.66 -9.61 -2.17
CA THR A 630 15.69 -9.15 -3.19
C THR A 630 15.37 -10.26 -4.20
N TYR A 631 14.08 -10.51 -4.44
CA TYR A 631 13.64 -11.47 -5.45
C TYR A 631 13.96 -10.97 -6.87
N ILE A 632 14.67 -11.81 -7.64
CA ILE A 632 14.97 -11.64 -9.05
C ILE A 632 14.37 -12.85 -9.77
N ASP A 633 13.45 -12.64 -10.71
CA ASP A 633 12.70 -13.73 -11.35
C ASP A 633 13.54 -14.48 -12.40
N SER A 634 14.32 -15.47 -11.98
CA SER A 634 15.24 -16.21 -12.85
C SER A 634 14.58 -16.99 -14.00
N ALA A 635 13.26 -17.20 -14.00
CA ALA A 635 12.56 -17.86 -15.10
C ALA A 635 12.31 -16.94 -16.31
N GLN A 636 12.33 -15.62 -16.09
CA GLN A 636 12.23 -14.60 -17.15
C GLN A 636 13.61 -14.07 -17.59
N TYR A 637 14.68 -14.32 -16.83
CA TYR A 637 15.96 -13.62 -17.00
C TYR A 637 17.16 -14.56 -17.20
N ASN A 638 18.08 -14.14 -18.07
CA ASN A 638 19.34 -14.83 -18.34
C ASN A 638 20.30 -14.64 -17.16
N TRP A 639 20.20 -15.47 -16.12
CA TRP A 639 21.21 -15.51 -15.06
C TRP A 639 22.58 -15.88 -15.64
N ARG A 640 23.59 -15.03 -15.40
CA ARG A 640 24.95 -15.22 -15.92
C ARG A 640 25.97 -15.06 -14.81
N LYS A 641 27.10 -15.73 -14.99
CA LYS A 641 28.31 -15.58 -14.16
C LYS A 641 29.36 -14.85 -15.01
N TYR A 642 29.68 -13.62 -14.65
CA TYR A 642 30.58 -12.73 -15.39
C TYR A 642 32.04 -12.91 -14.98
N SER A 643 32.28 -13.19 -13.70
CA SER A 643 33.58 -13.62 -13.18
C SER A 643 33.38 -14.63 -12.04
N ASN A 644 34.45 -15.35 -11.68
CA ASN A 644 34.44 -16.19 -10.48
C ASN A 644 35.22 -15.53 -9.32
N ASN A 645 35.37 -16.22 -8.19
CA ASN A 645 36.30 -15.84 -7.12
C ASN A 645 37.73 -16.38 -7.32
N GLY A 646 38.06 -16.78 -8.55
CA GLY A 646 39.37 -17.30 -8.96
C GLY A 646 39.87 -16.57 -10.22
N ALA A 647 40.62 -17.27 -11.06
CA ALA A 647 41.31 -16.65 -12.20
C ALA A 647 40.40 -16.29 -13.39
N LEU A 648 39.15 -16.76 -13.41
CA LEU A 648 38.33 -16.78 -14.62
C LEU A 648 37.48 -15.51 -14.76
N SER A 649 37.62 -14.85 -15.91
CA SER A 649 36.73 -13.81 -16.42
C SER A 649 36.46 -14.08 -17.90
N TYR A 650 35.23 -13.82 -18.35
CA TYR A 650 34.85 -13.98 -19.76
C TYR A 650 35.16 -12.70 -20.53
N GLN A 651 35.75 -12.84 -21.72
CA GLN A 651 36.26 -11.71 -22.49
C GLN A 651 35.15 -10.73 -22.89
N GLU A 652 34.00 -11.22 -23.33
CA GLU A 652 32.84 -10.39 -23.69
C GLU A 652 32.23 -9.62 -22.49
N PHE A 653 32.59 -10.00 -21.26
CA PHE A 653 32.08 -9.43 -20.01
C PHE A 653 33.19 -8.79 -19.16
N TYR A 654 34.38 -8.59 -19.74
CA TYR A 654 35.56 -8.17 -19.00
C TYR A 654 35.38 -6.82 -18.30
N TYR A 655 34.60 -5.91 -18.89
CA TYR A 655 34.27 -4.61 -18.33
C TYR A 655 33.58 -4.70 -16.94
N TYR A 656 32.95 -5.82 -16.57
CA TYR A 656 32.39 -6.00 -15.24
C TYR A 656 33.47 -6.09 -14.14
N THR A 657 34.66 -6.59 -14.49
CA THR A 657 35.80 -6.66 -13.55
C THR A 657 36.26 -5.27 -13.08
N SER A 658 35.88 -4.20 -13.79
CA SER A 658 36.10 -2.82 -13.37
C SER A 658 35.41 -2.48 -12.05
N PHE A 659 34.26 -3.12 -11.77
CA PHE A 659 33.60 -3.00 -10.48
C PHE A 659 34.46 -3.61 -9.37
N SER A 660 35.02 -4.82 -9.59
CA SER A 660 35.96 -5.44 -8.66
C SER A 660 37.19 -4.55 -8.44
N HIS A 661 37.81 -4.02 -9.50
CA HIS A 661 38.94 -3.08 -9.38
C HIS A 661 38.56 -1.82 -8.59
N PHE A 662 37.37 -1.26 -8.84
CA PHE A 662 36.85 -0.15 -8.06
C PHE A 662 36.73 -0.51 -6.57
N THR A 663 36.17 -1.68 -6.23
CA THR A 663 36.03 -2.08 -4.81
C THR A 663 37.37 -2.23 -4.11
N TYR A 664 38.38 -2.76 -4.80
CA TYR A 664 39.74 -2.85 -4.29
C TYR A 664 40.35 -1.46 -4.05
N ALA A 665 40.19 -0.54 -5.00
CA ALA A 665 40.71 0.83 -4.87
C ALA A 665 39.98 1.65 -3.80
N GLU A 666 38.64 1.57 -3.75
CA GLU A 666 37.81 2.32 -2.78
C GLU A 666 38.05 1.86 -1.34
N THR A 667 38.48 0.62 -1.14
CA THR A 667 38.80 0.06 0.18
C THR A 667 40.29 0.12 0.52
N GLU A 668 41.11 0.79 -0.31
CA GLU A 668 42.57 0.88 -0.16
C GLU A 668 43.24 -0.50 -0.06
N GLY A 669 42.69 -1.49 -0.77
CA GLY A 669 43.18 -2.86 -0.83
C GLY A 669 42.81 -3.73 0.36
N THR A 670 42.02 -3.24 1.32
CA THR A 670 41.55 -4.04 2.46
C THR A 670 40.64 -5.19 2.03
N LEU A 671 39.82 -4.98 0.99
CA LEU A 671 38.96 -6.03 0.44
C LEU A 671 38.66 -5.84 -1.06
N VAL A 672 38.26 -6.91 -1.74
CA VAL A 672 37.75 -6.86 -3.12
C VAL A 672 36.52 -7.74 -3.26
N ILE A 673 35.52 -7.27 -4.01
CA ILE A 673 34.33 -8.05 -4.33
C ILE A 673 34.53 -8.77 -5.66
N LEU A 674 34.47 -10.10 -5.62
CA LEU A 674 34.57 -11.03 -6.76
C LEU A 674 33.28 -11.86 -6.90
N ASP A 675 33.32 -12.87 -7.78
CA ASP A 675 32.19 -13.75 -8.11
C ASP A 675 30.99 -12.96 -8.65
N LEU A 676 31.24 -12.10 -9.65
CA LEU A 676 30.21 -11.24 -10.23
C LEU A 676 29.20 -12.10 -11.01
N GLN A 677 28.00 -12.23 -10.48
CA GLN A 677 26.93 -13.03 -11.09
C GLN A 677 25.55 -12.40 -10.83
N GLY A 678 24.63 -12.59 -11.76
CA GLY A 678 23.28 -12.04 -11.68
C GLY A 678 22.65 -11.86 -13.05
N SER A 679 21.83 -10.83 -13.22
CA SER A 679 21.17 -10.46 -14.48
C SER A 679 21.56 -9.04 -14.85
N ASP A 680 22.28 -8.88 -15.96
CA ASP A 680 22.77 -7.61 -16.47
C ASP A 680 23.41 -6.73 -15.37
N ASN A 681 22.74 -5.66 -14.96
CA ASN A 681 23.24 -4.69 -13.99
C ASN A 681 22.82 -4.97 -12.52
N ILE A 682 22.14 -6.08 -12.24
CA ILE A 682 21.78 -6.55 -10.90
C ILE A 682 22.57 -7.80 -10.54
N PHE A 683 23.38 -7.70 -9.49
CA PHE A 683 24.20 -8.80 -8.98
C PHE A 683 23.66 -9.42 -7.70
N SER A 684 24.07 -10.64 -7.45
CA SER A 684 23.80 -11.40 -6.24
C SER A 684 24.97 -12.32 -5.92
N ASP A 685 24.96 -12.95 -4.76
CA ASP A 685 25.92 -13.97 -4.36
C ASP A 685 27.39 -13.53 -4.43
N ALA A 686 27.67 -12.30 -3.96
CA ALA A 686 29.02 -11.75 -3.89
C ALA A 686 29.99 -12.66 -3.12
N SER A 687 31.27 -12.61 -3.51
CA SER A 687 32.39 -13.19 -2.77
C SER A 687 33.37 -12.08 -2.37
N ALA A 688 33.47 -11.78 -1.08
CA ALA A 688 34.39 -10.76 -0.57
C ALA A 688 35.73 -11.42 -0.20
N GLN A 689 36.82 -11.00 -0.83
CA GLN A 689 38.18 -11.39 -0.46
C GLN A 689 38.81 -10.29 0.39
N THR A 690 39.40 -10.63 1.54
CA THR A 690 39.88 -9.66 2.52
C THR A 690 41.35 -9.89 2.89
N LEU A 691 42.07 -8.85 3.31
CA LEU A 691 43.33 -9.05 4.02
C LEU A 691 43.07 -9.80 5.35
N ALA A 692 43.94 -10.73 5.72
CA ALA A 692 43.74 -11.56 6.89
C ALA A 692 43.72 -10.74 8.18
N ASN A 693 42.82 -11.12 9.07
CA ASN A 693 42.55 -10.49 10.36
C ASN A 693 42.08 -9.04 10.28
N LYS A 694 41.76 -8.52 9.08
CA LYS A 694 41.26 -7.14 8.92
C LYS A 694 39.76 -7.05 9.06
N ILE A 695 39.02 -8.04 8.57
CA ILE A 695 37.56 -8.08 8.66
C ILE A 695 37.12 -9.51 9.05
N PRO A 696 37.32 -9.93 10.32
CA PRO A 696 37.17 -11.32 10.74
C PRO A 696 35.79 -11.94 10.47
N ILE A 697 34.73 -11.12 10.44
CA ILE A 697 33.37 -11.60 10.16
C ILE A 697 33.20 -12.06 8.70
N LEU A 698 33.89 -11.43 7.75
CA LEU A 698 33.83 -11.81 6.33
C LEU A 698 34.74 -13.00 6.00
N GLU A 699 35.77 -13.24 6.82
CA GLU A 699 36.67 -14.39 6.68
C GLU A 699 36.02 -15.73 7.01
N GLN A 700 34.85 -15.70 7.64
CA GLN A 700 34.04 -16.90 7.91
C GLN A 700 33.26 -17.38 6.68
N ASP A 701 33.23 -16.59 5.59
CA ASP A 701 32.60 -17.02 4.35
C ASP A 701 33.51 -18.00 3.61
N ASN A 702 33.00 -19.19 3.29
CA ASN A 702 33.79 -20.24 2.63
C ASN A 702 34.34 -19.83 1.26
N THR A 703 33.80 -18.77 0.63
CA THR A 703 34.30 -18.27 -0.65
C THR A 703 35.48 -17.29 -0.49
N ASN A 704 35.76 -16.81 0.73
CA ASN A 704 36.85 -15.89 1.04
C ASN A 704 38.17 -16.65 1.19
N GLN A 705 39.01 -16.55 0.16
CA GLN A 705 40.39 -17.06 0.10
C GLN A 705 41.42 -16.02 0.60
N LYS A 706 40.96 -14.93 1.20
CA LYS A 706 41.76 -13.86 1.79
C LYS A 706 42.74 -13.25 0.80
N GLU A 707 44.01 -13.10 1.19
CA GLU A 707 45.07 -12.54 0.33
C GLU A 707 45.29 -13.36 -0.94
N ILE A 708 45.08 -14.69 -0.90
CA ILE A 708 45.23 -15.54 -2.08
C ILE A 708 44.22 -15.14 -3.14
N GLY A 709 42.98 -14.87 -2.75
CA GLY A 709 41.93 -14.40 -3.67
C GLY A 709 42.23 -13.01 -4.25
N ILE A 710 42.74 -12.09 -3.43
CA ILE A 710 43.20 -10.76 -3.88
C ILE A 710 44.34 -10.90 -4.89
N ASP A 711 45.32 -11.75 -4.61
CA ASP A 711 46.45 -12.02 -5.48
C ASP A 711 46.01 -12.63 -6.81
N ILE A 712 45.11 -13.60 -6.79
CA ILE A 712 44.54 -14.20 -8.01
C ILE A 712 43.81 -13.13 -8.83
N PHE A 713 43.05 -12.25 -8.18
CA PHE A 713 42.39 -11.14 -8.86
C PHE A 713 43.39 -10.21 -9.56
N LEU A 714 44.41 -9.74 -8.84
CA LEU A 714 45.42 -8.80 -9.37
C LEU A 714 46.30 -9.41 -10.46
N LYS A 715 46.61 -10.71 -10.36
CA LYS A 715 47.57 -11.39 -11.25
C LYS A 715 46.92 -12.07 -12.45
N GLN A 716 45.69 -12.58 -12.28
CA GLN A 716 45.09 -13.50 -13.25
C GLN A 716 43.73 -13.03 -13.75
N GLN A 717 42.84 -12.55 -12.87
CA GLN A 717 41.49 -12.16 -13.27
C GLN A 717 41.43 -10.77 -13.93
N HIS A 718 42.15 -9.78 -13.39
CA HIS A 718 42.15 -8.39 -13.86
C HIS A 718 43.55 -7.96 -14.34
N GLN A 719 44.08 -8.68 -15.33
CA GLN A 719 45.42 -8.46 -15.89
C GLN A 719 45.61 -7.12 -16.62
N LYS A 720 44.53 -6.50 -17.09
CA LYS A 720 44.53 -5.21 -17.79
C LYS A 720 43.37 -4.37 -17.30
N CYS A 721 43.54 -3.06 -17.18
CA CYS A 721 42.42 -2.17 -16.91
C CYS A 721 41.51 -2.06 -18.13
N SER A 722 40.20 -2.02 -17.92
CA SER A 722 39.22 -1.69 -18.96
C SER A 722 39.14 -0.17 -19.20
N ILE A 723 38.40 0.21 -20.24
CA ILE A 723 38.04 1.61 -20.48
C ILE A 723 37.27 2.24 -19.31
N VAL A 724 36.49 1.44 -18.57
CA VAL A 724 35.78 1.88 -17.37
C VAL A 724 36.76 2.20 -16.24
N CYS A 725 37.76 1.34 -16.00
CA CYS A 725 38.80 1.59 -15.00
C CYS A 725 39.57 2.89 -15.30
N GLN A 726 39.84 3.16 -16.59
CA GLN A 726 40.52 4.37 -17.02
C GLN A 726 39.66 5.61 -16.78
N LYS A 727 38.38 5.60 -17.15
CA LYS A 727 37.43 6.71 -16.91
C LYS A 727 37.29 7.02 -15.42
N LEU A 728 37.35 6.00 -14.57
CA LEU A 728 37.31 6.14 -13.11
C LEU A 728 38.65 6.55 -12.48
N GLY A 729 39.74 6.61 -13.25
CA GLY A 729 41.07 6.98 -12.76
C GLY A 729 41.63 5.97 -11.74
N LEU A 730 41.31 4.68 -11.86
CA LEU A 730 41.72 3.67 -10.89
C LEU A 730 43.22 3.38 -10.99
N SER A 731 43.90 3.34 -9.83
CA SER A 731 45.35 3.08 -9.77
C SER A 731 45.72 1.67 -10.24
N ARG A 732 46.84 1.58 -10.96
CA ARG A 732 47.44 0.33 -11.45
C ARG A 732 48.68 -0.11 -10.66
N GLN A 733 49.06 0.62 -9.60
CA GLN A 733 50.35 0.43 -8.92
C GLN A 733 50.54 -0.98 -8.32
N ASN A 734 49.45 -1.67 -7.97
CA ASN A 734 49.50 -2.99 -7.33
C ASN A 734 49.38 -4.17 -8.33
N PHE A 735 49.34 -3.92 -9.63
CA PHE A 735 49.23 -4.96 -10.65
C PHE A 735 50.62 -5.38 -11.16
N GLN A 736 50.89 -6.70 -11.21
CA GLN A 736 52.21 -7.24 -11.57
C GLN A 736 52.60 -6.95 -13.03
N ASN A 737 51.62 -6.95 -13.94
CA ASN A 737 51.79 -6.50 -15.31
C ASN A 737 51.14 -5.12 -15.42
N SER A 738 51.93 -4.06 -15.36
CA SER A 738 51.49 -2.72 -15.79
C SER A 738 51.36 -2.65 -17.31
N ASN A 739 50.66 -3.63 -17.90
CA ASN A 739 50.38 -3.67 -19.33
C ASN A 739 49.69 -2.34 -19.69
N GLN A 740 50.31 -1.55 -20.56
CA GLN A 740 49.76 -0.26 -20.96
C GLN A 740 48.47 -0.43 -21.76
N ASN A 741 48.32 -1.58 -22.42
CA ASN A 741 47.15 -1.95 -23.21
C ASN A 741 45.90 -2.04 -22.33
N ILE A 742 44.88 -1.27 -22.73
CA ILE A 742 43.56 -1.23 -22.12
C ILE A 742 42.67 -2.27 -22.78
N ASP A 743 41.78 -2.89 -22.03
CA ASP A 743 40.69 -3.66 -22.62
C ASP A 743 39.60 -2.69 -23.14
N GLU A 744 39.35 -2.75 -24.45
CA GLU A 744 38.47 -1.82 -25.16
C GLU A 744 36.99 -2.26 -25.14
N HIS A 745 36.68 -3.44 -24.60
CA HIS A 745 35.30 -3.87 -24.45
C HIS A 745 34.56 -2.90 -23.52
N SER A 746 33.39 -2.47 -23.96
CA SER A 746 32.53 -1.58 -23.23
C SER A 746 31.13 -2.16 -23.17
N TRP A 747 30.33 -1.65 -22.24
CA TRP A 747 28.92 -1.94 -22.24
C TRP A 747 28.27 -1.34 -23.49
N ASN A 748 27.58 -2.17 -24.27
CA ASN A 748 26.76 -1.69 -25.37
C ASN A 748 25.35 -1.39 -24.86
N ILE A 749 25.06 -0.11 -24.62
CA ILE A 749 23.81 0.33 -24.00
C ILE A 749 23.17 1.43 -24.83
N GLN A 750 21.95 1.20 -25.29
CA GLN A 750 21.16 2.15 -26.09
C GLN A 750 20.07 2.80 -25.24
N ASP A 751 19.69 4.05 -25.53
CA ASP A 751 18.70 4.79 -24.71
C ASP A 751 17.32 4.11 -24.58
N GLN A 752 16.99 3.19 -25.48
CA GLN A 752 15.74 2.40 -25.48
C GLN A 752 15.83 1.12 -24.61
N ASP A 753 17.03 0.70 -24.20
CA ASP A 753 17.21 -0.51 -23.41
C ASP A 753 16.60 -0.34 -22.00
N GLN A 754 16.00 -1.41 -21.51
CA GLN A 754 15.41 -1.48 -20.17
C GLN A 754 16.49 -1.80 -19.14
N LEU A 755 16.73 -0.88 -18.20
CA LEU A 755 17.55 -1.10 -17.02
C LEU A 755 16.72 -1.64 -15.86
N GLN A 756 17.32 -2.58 -15.15
CA GLN A 756 16.80 -3.07 -13.90
C GLN A 756 17.27 -2.16 -12.75
N ILE A 757 16.37 -1.82 -11.84
CA ILE A 757 16.66 -0.94 -10.71
C ILE A 757 16.06 -1.54 -9.45
N ILE A 758 16.88 -1.66 -8.40
CA ILE A 758 16.38 -1.95 -7.06
C ILE A 758 16.04 -0.62 -6.39
N CYS A 759 14.76 -0.43 -6.05
CA CYS A 759 14.33 0.74 -5.32
C CYS A 759 15.04 0.79 -3.95
N GLU A 760 15.79 1.85 -3.66
CA GLU A 760 16.54 1.98 -2.39
C GLU A 760 15.61 2.09 -1.17
N LYS A 761 14.30 2.26 -1.40
CA LYS A 761 13.29 2.46 -0.37
C LYS A 761 12.50 1.20 -0.06
N CYS A 762 11.92 0.57 -1.08
CA CYS A 762 11.09 -0.63 -0.92
C CYS A 762 11.81 -1.91 -1.38
N LEU A 763 13.06 -1.85 -1.81
CA LEU A 763 13.89 -2.99 -2.26
C LEU A 763 13.30 -3.82 -3.41
N GLN A 764 12.20 -3.37 -4.01
CA GLN A 764 11.58 -4.03 -5.15
C GLN A 764 12.33 -3.70 -6.43
N LEU A 765 12.46 -4.71 -7.28
CA LEU A 765 12.95 -4.59 -8.64
C LEU A 765 11.93 -3.81 -9.49
N ARG A 766 12.44 -2.92 -10.33
CA ARG A 766 11.70 -2.11 -11.29
C ARG A 766 12.48 -1.99 -12.59
N TYR A 767 11.77 -1.63 -13.65
CA TYR A 767 12.32 -1.47 -14.99
C TYR A 767 12.13 -0.02 -15.41
N TYR A 768 13.19 0.56 -15.96
CA TYR A 768 13.17 1.90 -16.51
C TYR A 768 14.01 1.90 -17.77
N SER A 769 13.62 2.66 -18.78
CA SER A 769 14.55 3.04 -19.82
C SER A 769 15.73 3.81 -19.21
N ILE A 770 16.88 3.76 -19.87
CA ILE A 770 18.06 4.53 -19.44
C ILE A 770 17.78 6.02 -19.37
N LYS A 771 16.97 6.53 -20.31
CA LYS A 771 16.55 7.92 -20.31
C LYS A 771 15.76 8.28 -19.05
N GLU A 772 14.80 7.45 -18.66
CA GLU A 772 14.04 7.64 -17.42
C GLU A 772 14.94 7.55 -16.19
N TYR A 773 15.85 6.57 -16.14
CA TYR A 773 16.79 6.44 -15.03
C TYR A 773 17.66 7.69 -14.87
N ARG A 774 18.24 8.19 -15.96
CA ARG A 774 19.10 9.39 -15.94
C ARG A 774 18.37 10.65 -15.49
N GLN A 775 17.05 10.72 -15.68
CA GLN A 775 16.23 11.83 -15.22
C GLN A 775 15.88 11.75 -13.73
N LYS A 776 16.02 10.57 -13.09
CA LYS A 776 15.72 10.41 -11.67
C LYS A 776 16.74 11.11 -10.80
N LYS A 777 16.25 11.94 -9.88
CA LYS A 777 17.06 12.55 -8.81
C LYS A 777 17.40 11.55 -7.71
N GLU A 778 16.52 10.58 -7.47
CA GLU A 778 16.65 9.55 -6.43
C GLU A 778 16.31 8.17 -7.00
N VAL A 779 16.95 7.11 -6.49
CA VAL A 779 16.73 5.73 -6.94
C VAL A 779 15.50 5.12 -6.24
N LYS A 780 14.35 5.78 -6.42
CA LYS A 780 13.05 5.36 -5.89
C LYS A 780 12.10 4.95 -7.01
N CYS A 781 11.23 3.99 -6.70
CA CYS A 781 10.13 3.63 -7.59
C CYS A 781 9.01 4.68 -7.53
N GLU A 782 8.22 4.79 -8.60
CA GLU A 782 7.07 5.71 -8.70
C GLU A 782 6.16 5.62 -7.48
N ASN A 783 5.72 4.41 -7.10
CA ASN A 783 4.91 4.22 -5.89
C ASN A 783 5.54 4.82 -4.63
N CYS A 784 6.86 4.71 -4.45
CA CYS A 784 7.54 5.29 -3.30
C CYS A 784 7.65 6.81 -3.39
N ILE A 785 7.77 7.35 -4.59
CA ILE A 785 7.79 8.80 -4.85
C ILE A 785 6.40 9.39 -4.59
N ASP A 786 5.34 8.73 -5.05
CA ASP A 786 3.96 9.16 -4.84
C ASP A 786 3.59 9.16 -3.36
N LEU A 787 4.01 8.12 -2.63
CA LEU A 787 3.83 8.04 -1.18
C LEU A 787 4.59 9.15 -0.43
N ASP A 788 5.75 9.60 -0.94
CA ASP A 788 6.50 10.72 -0.34
C ASP A 788 5.81 12.07 -0.53
N GLN A 789 4.95 12.18 -1.54
CA GLN A 789 4.21 13.41 -1.88
C GLN A 789 2.90 13.55 -1.09
N GLN A 790 2.48 12.53 -0.32
CA GLN A 790 1.24 12.52 0.48
C GLN A 790 1.53 12.42 1.98
N PRO A 791 1.98 13.51 2.64
CA PRO A 791 2.24 13.49 4.07
C PRO A 791 0.95 13.25 4.87
N ILE A 792 1.05 12.39 5.89
CA ILE A 792 -0.02 12.15 6.86
C ILE A 792 0.14 13.15 8.00
N GLU A 793 -0.93 13.81 8.43
CA GLU A 793 -0.90 14.65 9.62
C GLU A 793 -0.96 13.77 10.88
N ALA A 794 -0.05 14.01 11.83
CA ALA A 794 0.01 13.27 13.08
C ALA A 794 0.27 14.20 14.27
N ILE A 795 -0.19 13.81 15.46
CA ILE A 795 0.08 14.53 16.72
C ILE A 795 1.20 13.81 17.48
N CYS A 796 2.20 14.56 17.94
CA CYS A 796 3.33 13.99 18.68
C CYS A 796 2.93 13.57 20.10
N ARG A 797 3.01 12.29 20.44
CA ARG A 797 2.81 11.71 21.78
C ARG A 797 3.72 12.31 22.87
N CYS A 798 4.89 12.86 22.52
CA CYS A 798 5.81 13.48 23.49
C CYS A 798 5.51 14.97 23.72
N CYS A 799 5.34 15.78 22.67
CA CYS A 799 5.15 17.23 22.81
C CYS A 799 3.76 17.74 22.41
N GLN A 800 2.85 16.86 22.00
CA GLN A 800 1.48 17.14 21.57
C GLN A 800 1.34 18.10 20.39
N ASN A 801 2.43 18.42 19.69
CA ASN A 801 2.39 19.26 18.49
C ASN A 801 1.95 18.44 17.28
N LEU A 802 1.13 19.04 16.43
CA LEU A 802 0.87 18.58 15.07
C LEU A 802 2.18 18.57 14.29
N PHE A 803 2.43 17.51 13.53
CA PHE A 803 3.55 17.40 12.63
C PHE A 803 3.17 16.59 11.40
N HIS A 804 3.74 16.96 10.26
CA HIS A 804 3.60 16.18 9.03
C HIS A 804 4.52 14.97 9.09
N TYR A 805 3.95 13.82 8.78
CA TYR A 805 4.59 12.51 8.83
C TYR A 805 4.67 11.94 7.43
N ASP A 806 5.88 11.64 6.97
CA ASP A 806 6.05 10.92 5.70
C ASP A 806 5.57 9.46 5.94
N PRO A 807 4.58 8.94 5.17
CA PRO A 807 4.10 7.55 5.30
C PRO A 807 5.24 6.54 5.27
N ASN A 808 6.30 6.86 4.53
CA ASN A 808 7.48 6.04 4.42
C ASN A 808 8.56 6.34 5.48
N GLU A 809 8.48 7.42 6.27
CA GLU A 809 9.33 7.60 7.45
C GLU A 809 9.11 6.47 8.47
N TYR A 810 7.91 5.87 8.48
CA TYR A 810 7.61 4.63 9.22
C TYR A 810 8.39 3.44 8.66
N LEU A 811 8.37 3.30 7.33
CA LEU A 811 9.14 2.32 6.56
C LEU A 811 10.66 2.62 6.53
N GLN A 812 11.11 3.73 7.11
CA GLN A 812 12.54 4.08 7.17
C GLN A 812 13.09 4.10 8.60
N SER A 813 12.29 4.47 9.61
CA SER A 813 12.78 4.66 10.98
C SER A 813 12.36 3.59 11.99
N LEU A 814 11.35 2.74 11.69
CA LEU A 814 10.77 1.73 12.61
C LEU A 814 10.48 2.25 14.02
N ASN A 815 10.33 3.55 14.18
CA ASN A 815 10.04 4.16 15.45
C ASN A 815 8.54 4.10 15.75
N GLN A 816 8.22 4.08 17.05
CA GLN A 816 6.85 4.17 17.55
C GLN A 816 6.10 5.30 16.84
N TYR A 817 4.92 4.96 16.32
CA TYR A 817 4.00 5.92 15.72
C TYR A 817 3.78 7.12 16.64
N GLY A 818 3.76 8.33 16.08
CA GLY A 818 3.40 9.54 16.81
C GLY A 818 4.51 10.25 17.59
N TYR A 819 5.77 10.31 17.14
CA TYR A 819 6.78 11.20 17.74
C TYR A 819 7.43 12.11 16.68
N CYS A 820 7.50 13.43 16.92
CA CYS A 820 8.07 14.40 15.99
C CYS A 820 9.61 14.34 15.95
N LYS A 821 10.23 14.84 14.87
CA LYS A 821 11.70 14.85 14.67
C LYS A 821 12.47 15.50 15.82
N LYS A 822 11.93 16.57 16.41
CA LYS A 822 12.57 17.28 17.54
C LYS A 822 12.63 16.41 18.80
N CYS A 823 11.51 15.77 19.16
CA CYS A 823 11.43 14.84 20.28
C CYS A 823 12.27 13.57 20.07
N LYS A 824 12.48 13.14 18.82
CA LYS A 824 13.36 12.02 18.49
C LYS A 824 14.86 12.34 18.68
N SER A 825 15.28 13.57 18.40
CA SER A 825 16.72 13.94 18.32
C SER A 825 17.31 14.58 19.59
N THR A 826 16.49 15.19 20.46
CA THR A 826 17.00 16.07 21.53
C THR A 826 16.53 15.69 22.95
N CYS A 827 16.00 14.49 23.13
CA CYS A 827 15.38 14.10 24.39
C CYS A 827 16.41 13.84 25.51
N ILE A 828 16.69 14.85 26.35
CA ILE A 828 17.53 14.80 27.58
C ILE A 828 17.03 13.77 28.62
N GLN A 829 15.86 13.17 28.39
CA GLN A 829 15.10 12.33 29.30
C GLN A 829 15.64 10.89 29.52
N GLN A 830 16.73 10.49 28.85
CA GLN A 830 17.24 9.12 28.93
C GLN A 830 17.97 8.77 30.25
N GLN A 831 18.30 9.73 31.12
CA GLN A 831 19.08 9.47 32.35
C GLN A 831 18.23 9.38 33.65
N ASN A 832 16.92 9.67 33.60
CA ASN A 832 16.08 9.85 34.80
C ASN A 832 15.09 8.68 34.99
N LYS A 833 15.50 7.63 35.72
CA LYS A 833 14.69 6.42 35.98
C LYS A 833 13.95 6.48 37.31
N CYS A 834 12.70 6.02 37.35
CA CYS A 834 11.94 5.86 38.59
C CYS A 834 12.64 4.90 39.57
N LEU A 835 12.73 5.27 40.85
CA LEU A 835 13.37 4.46 41.90
C LEU A 835 12.77 3.04 42.03
N TYR A 836 11.45 2.89 41.91
CA TYR A 836 10.76 1.62 42.18
C TYR A 836 10.50 0.78 40.93
N CYS A 837 10.03 1.37 39.82
CA CYS A 837 9.71 0.63 38.59
C CYS A 837 10.75 0.75 37.47
N SER A 838 11.83 1.52 37.67
CA SER A 838 12.92 1.72 36.68
C SER A 838 12.51 2.33 35.31
N PHE A 839 11.24 2.72 35.12
CA PHE A 839 10.72 3.30 33.87
C PHE A 839 11.21 4.74 33.65
N LYS A 840 11.42 5.15 32.38
CA LYS A 840 11.97 6.47 32.01
C LYS A 840 10.89 7.49 31.60
N CYS A 841 10.97 8.64 32.24
CA CYS A 841 10.44 9.99 31.94
C CYS A 841 8.95 10.37 31.91
N SER A 842 8.60 11.33 32.79
CA SER A 842 8.26 12.75 32.50
C SER A 842 8.11 13.56 33.80
N PHE A 843 8.87 13.20 34.85
CA PHE A 843 8.47 13.53 36.23
C PHE A 843 9.56 14.20 37.06
N LYS A 844 9.13 15.17 37.87
CA LYS A 844 9.97 16.02 38.70
C LYS A 844 10.65 15.21 39.81
N LEU A 845 11.89 15.57 40.13
CA LEU A 845 12.59 15.16 41.35
C LEU A 845 11.67 15.31 42.58
N LYS A 846 11.57 14.25 43.38
CA LYS A 846 10.83 14.23 44.64
C LYS A 846 11.82 13.97 45.76
N GLN A 847 11.76 14.80 46.79
CA GLN A 847 12.58 14.65 47.98
C GLN A 847 11.92 13.62 48.92
N ILE A 848 12.66 12.56 49.25
CA ILE A 848 12.29 11.61 50.30
C ILE A 848 13.47 11.55 51.27
N ALA A 849 13.20 11.78 52.55
CA ALA A 849 14.24 12.07 53.56
C ALA A 849 15.16 13.24 53.12
N GLN A 850 16.44 12.98 52.87
CA GLN A 850 17.43 13.95 52.39
C GLN A 850 17.86 13.70 50.93
N SER A 851 17.27 12.71 50.26
CA SER A 851 17.67 12.29 48.92
C SER A 851 16.72 12.78 47.85
N ASN A 852 17.30 13.26 46.77
CA ASN A 852 16.63 13.77 45.58
C ASN A 852 16.45 12.62 44.57
N LEU A 853 15.23 12.10 44.44
CA LEU A 853 14.94 10.86 43.70
C LEU A 853 13.91 11.07 42.59
N TYR A 854 14.06 10.34 41.48
CA TYR A 854 13.05 10.30 40.43
C TYR A 854 12.00 9.24 40.76
N ILE A 855 10.72 9.63 40.80
CA ILE A 855 9.59 8.74 41.08
C ILE A 855 8.47 9.09 40.08
N CYS A 856 7.90 8.09 39.41
CA CYS A 856 6.77 8.30 38.49
C CYS A 856 5.49 8.69 39.26
N PRO A 857 4.47 9.33 38.65
CA PRO A 857 3.28 9.83 39.34
C PRO A 857 2.50 8.70 39.93
N ASN A 858 2.36 7.58 39.21
CA ASN A 858 1.70 6.39 39.72
C ASN A 858 2.39 5.91 40.99
N GLY A 859 3.74 5.91 40.99
CA GLY A 859 4.51 5.51 42.16
C GLY A 859 4.40 6.48 43.32
N TYR A 860 4.40 7.79 43.03
CA TYR A 860 4.27 8.86 44.00
C TYR A 860 2.86 8.93 44.61
N GLN A 861 1.82 8.81 43.78
CA GLN A 861 0.42 8.73 44.22
C GLN A 861 0.18 7.49 45.07
N TYR A 862 0.74 6.34 44.70
CA TYR A 862 0.66 5.14 45.53
C TYR A 862 1.32 5.34 46.91
N LEU A 863 2.52 5.93 46.99
CA LEU A 863 3.16 6.27 48.27
C LEU A 863 2.28 7.14 49.18
N GLN A 864 1.49 8.05 48.61
CA GLN A 864 0.56 8.91 49.36
C GLN A 864 -0.62 8.14 49.97
N THR A 865 -0.86 6.90 49.54
CA THR A 865 -1.93 6.03 50.05
C THR A 865 -1.47 5.03 51.10
N ILE A 866 -0.17 4.92 51.37
CA ILE A 866 0.37 3.93 52.30
C ILE A 866 0.23 4.42 53.75
N TYR A 867 -0.23 3.54 54.64
CA TYR A 867 -0.34 3.78 56.08
C TYR A 867 0.58 2.86 56.88
N CYS A 868 1.06 3.36 58.02
CA CYS A 868 1.85 2.55 58.93
C CYS A 868 1.00 1.39 59.47
N SER A 869 1.49 0.16 59.38
CA SER A 869 0.74 -1.03 59.82
C SER A 869 0.47 -1.07 61.33
N ILE A 870 1.25 -0.33 62.12
CA ILE A 870 1.06 -0.20 63.58
C ILE A 870 0.18 1.01 63.93
N CYS A 871 0.66 2.23 63.69
CA CYS A 871 -0.02 3.45 64.17
C CYS A 871 -1.03 4.07 63.20
N GLN A 872 -1.25 3.47 62.02
CA GLN A 872 -2.18 3.98 60.99
C GLN A 872 -1.91 5.42 60.53
N MET A 873 -0.70 5.96 60.76
CA MET A 873 -0.29 7.26 60.23
C MET A 873 0.08 7.14 58.75
N LYS A 874 -0.34 8.12 57.94
CA LYS A 874 0.05 8.23 56.53
C LYS A 874 1.56 8.32 56.37
N TYR A 875 2.10 7.68 55.34
CA TYR A 875 3.50 7.82 54.96
C TYR A 875 3.89 9.29 54.70
N GLN A 876 4.80 9.82 55.52
CA GLN A 876 5.23 11.22 55.50
C GLN A 876 6.51 11.48 54.68
N PHE A 877 6.92 10.55 53.82
CA PHE A 877 8.16 10.68 53.01
C PHE A 877 9.47 10.88 53.84
N LEU A 878 9.48 10.48 55.12
CA LEU A 878 10.63 10.68 56.03
C LEU A 878 11.74 9.62 55.87
N LYS A 879 11.45 8.48 55.24
CA LYS A 879 12.43 7.42 54.92
C LYS A 879 12.10 6.79 53.58
N ILE A 880 13.10 6.36 52.83
CA ILE A 880 12.90 5.61 51.58
C ILE A 880 12.38 4.22 51.94
N LEU A 881 11.23 3.81 51.38
CA LEU A 881 10.73 2.44 51.55
C LEU A 881 11.57 1.48 50.71
N SER A 882 11.86 0.28 51.25
CA SER A 882 12.39 -0.83 50.46
C SER A 882 11.39 -1.26 49.38
N LEU A 883 11.86 -1.95 48.34
CA LEU A 883 10.99 -2.43 47.25
C LEU A 883 9.86 -3.32 47.77
N GLN A 884 10.13 -4.11 48.81
CA GLN A 884 9.16 -5.03 49.42
C GLN A 884 8.12 -4.30 50.26
N GLU A 885 8.51 -3.31 51.08
CA GLU A 885 7.57 -2.43 51.81
C GLU A 885 6.69 -1.65 50.82
N TYR A 886 7.28 -1.18 49.73
CA TYR A 886 6.59 -0.48 48.65
C TYR A 886 5.59 -1.39 47.92
N GLN A 887 5.97 -2.61 47.54
CA GLN A 887 5.10 -3.55 46.83
C GLN A 887 3.92 -4.04 47.69
N THR A 888 4.16 -4.25 48.98
CA THR A 888 3.15 -4.79 49.90
C THR A 888 2.24 -3.72 50.47
N GLY A 889 2.58 -2.44 50.33
CA GLY A 889 1.87 -1.33 50.96
C GLY A 889 1.93 -1.38 52.49
N LYS A 890 2.87 -2.13 53.06
CA LYS A 890 3.03 -2.30 54.51
C LYS A 890 4.38 -1.75 54.91
N PHE A 891 4.36 -0.67 55.71
CA PHE A 891 5.57 -0.14 56.35
C PHE A 891 5.30 0.16 57.82
N ILE A 892 6.36 0.22 58.62
CA ILE A 892 6.29 0.55 60.04
C ILE A 892 7.09 1.84 60.27
N CYS A 893 6.48 2.86 60.88
CA CYS A 893 7.15 4.11 61.25
C CYS A 893 7.44 4.24 62.75
N CYS A 894 6.81 3.43 63.60
CA CYS A 894 7.03 3.43 65.05
C CYS A 894 7.93 2.25 65.45
N GLN A 895 8.93 2.49 66.29
CA GLN A 895 9.61 1.40 66.99
C GLN A 895 8.65 0.89 68.08
N ASN A 896 8.49 -0.43 68.23
CA ASN A 896 7.61 -1.04 69.23
C ASN A 896 7.87 -0.40 70.61
N THR A 897 6.87 0.29 71.13
CA THR A 897 6.70 0.50 72.57
C THR A 897 5.70 -0.51 73.09
#